data_AF-A0A7V6Z133-F1
#
_entry.id   AF-A0A7V6Z133-F1
#
_cell.length_a   1.000
_cell.length_b   1.000
_cell.length_c   1.000
_cell.angle_alpha   90.00
_cell.angle_beta   90.00
_cell.angle_gamma   90.00
#
_symmetry.space_group_name_H-M   'P 1'
#
loop_
_entity.id
_entity.type
_entity.pdbx_description
1 polymer ?
#
loop_
_entity_poly.entity_id
_entity_poly.type
_entity_poly.pdbx_seq_one_letter_code
_entity_poly.pdbx_strand_id
1 'polypeptide(L)'
;MSEQFEFDSSAGALQPRDHIYTPAAGGPGQANGSANTERNGHVRSPAFGVWTVLDILASRWHWLVIGGILGSAAFFVLGLYVIKPKFTALAQLLRYETHSASEDVTGPAVTPETFAALLRAPELMRRVSDELEPSIPPDRLVKHIKVDPQPDSQEVRVFAAATTPQQAVDIANLFTTQAVAYTRELQARQAEKLAKDYLRKQVEMMDRDISDLEARFRAVPGSGNVTSRLAQVSGHIDALNQTLAVEQSPLMTARMVQQLDEALIKLQGELRELNARYTELHPDVQRKMAEIEAVQSQRKSYSTNLAALSATGVSTLAMGADGRAIDPMVEIIGAKLNSLEYVRIDMLNRQREAELYAQDPPGMARIHAPATLKTVSPNHRELKIGIVSVFGGFLGMLCALGLVLLTEAVDSRLKSADDLKRVARLPVLSTLGDLNEMHEEAQTQWAFRTWTMLQGRLSRSQNHGLVCGITSSTEGEGRSTWISLLAEAASLSGFRVLTIATQPSATPADSSEQLAEGSVDPPETMNAVENNHALTSNVLAFPARVTEQLTGPNSQPVVHIPMPGWVWNLERRKQWRAALNHWCKIDNLVIFVELPPACIPEAVLLGSNLPNLLWLADSGTADAEETRIQLQTLRDARCNLVGAVLNREQGRSLRSRFPRWIGCAALVLALGAAGGRAQETAPLPIEPPPGEPAAPLAATADARTNRFFSITGPEQRADWQKHLTLGAGDILTFALYGEPLLTRTEVVIAPDGRVSYLEAQDVMAAGLTVDELRERIDQELSKYRKAARTMITPVAYRSKKYYVLGKVVQRGAYVLDQPITVIEALARAKGLETGILENNTVDLADLSRSFLMRDGKKMPIDFERLFQQGDLSQNVQIEPGDYLYFPSADVQQVYVLGEVSLPGPVTHRPDSSVLTVISARGGFNQKAFRSRVLVVRGSLNQPEAFIVDTMAVTAGRLPDFKLQPRDIVYVSHRPFYRVEDLLDLATTAFIQAVVTSWVGEDIVEP
;
A
#
# COMPACT_ATOMS: atom_id res chain seq x y z
N MET A 1 22.13 -74.97 15.38
CA MET A 1 22.18 -74.99 13.91
C MET A 1 22.85 -73.68 13.51
N SER A 2 24.19 -73.66 13.37
CA SER A 2 24.96 -73.99 12.14
C SER A 2 24.56 -73.06 10.99
N GLU A 3 25.41 -72.34 10.27
CA GLU A 3 26.88 -72.23 10.07
C GLU A 3 27.04 -70.92 9.27
N GLN A 4 28.05 -70.08 9.51
CA GLN A 4 29.28 -70.01 8.70
C GLN A 4 29.06 -70.12 7.18
N PHE A 5 29.45 -69.08 6.42
CA PHE A 5 30.44 -69.25 5.36
C PHE A 5 31.10 -67.91 5.00
N GLU A 6 32.40 -67.92 5.25
CA GLU A 6 33.42 -66.93 4.92
C GLU A 6 34.15 -67.46 3.68
N PHE A 7 34.50 -66.59 2.73
CA PHE A 7 35.62 -66.85 1.82
C PHE A 7 36.29 -65.53 1.47
N ASP A 8 37.57 -65.46 1.83
CA ASP A 8 38.52 -64.39 1.65
C ASP A 8 39.39 -64.66 0.40
N SER A 9 39.82 -63.60 -0.29
CA SER A 9 41.18 -63.49 -0.86
C SER A 9 41.48 -62.09 -1.42
N SER A 10 42.13 -61.28 -0.58
CA SER A 10 43.37 -60.48 -0.86
C SER A 10 43.49 -59.56 -2.09
N ALA A 11 43.66 -58.24 -1.87
CA ALA A 11 44.98 -57.55 -1.78
C ALA A 11 44.95 -56.04 -2.14
N GLY A 12 45.51 -55.19 -1.26
CA GLY A 12 46.18 -53.93 -1.68
C GLY A 12 45.74 -52.57 -1.08
N ALA A 13 45.88 -52.40 0.24
CA ALA A 13 46.34 -51.22 1.02
C ALA A 13 46.42 -49.81 0.37
N LEU A 14 46.22 -48.66 1.03
CA LEU A 14 45.64 -48.18 2.30
C LEU A 14 45.94 -46.65 2.31
N GLN A 15 44.95 -45.80 2.62
CA GLN A 15 45.14 -44.42 3.11
C GLN A 15 44.49 -44.32 4.49
N PRO A 16 45.05 -43.56 5.46
CA PRO A 16 44.31 -43.20 6.65
C PRO A 16 43.97 -41.70 6.74
N ARG A 17 42.79 -41.50 7.33
CA ARG A 17 42.24 -40.27 7.93
C ARG A 17 43.11 -39.79 9.10
N ASP A 18 42.96 -38.53 9.53
CA ASP A 18 42.19 -38.24 10.75
C ASP A 18 42.11 -36.75 11.15
N HIS A 19 41.03 -36.50 11.90
CA HIS A 19 40.55 -35.30 12.59
C HIS A 19 41.58 -34.56 13.44
N ILE A 20 41.28 -33.30 13.84
CA ILE A 20 41.48 -32.79 15.22
C ILE A 20 40.75 -31.44 15.47
N TYR A 21 40.34 -31.32 16.73
CA TYR A 21 39.73 -30.29 17.57
C TYR A 21 40.23 -28.83 17.52
N THR A 22 39.33 -27.92 17.96
CA THR A 22 39.59 -26.57 18.53
C THR A 22 39.97 -26.66 20.03
N PRO A 23 40.68 -25.68 20.65
CA PRO A 23 39.99 -24.52 21.28
C PRO A 23 40.76 -23.19 21.42
N ALA A 24 40.03 -22.23 21.99
CA ALA A 24 40.14 -20.78 22.22
C ALA A 24 41.36 -20.10 22.90
N ALA A 25 41.42 -18.78 22.62
CA ALA A 25 41.68 -17.59 23.49
C ALA A 25 43.11 -17.07 23.80
N GLY A 26 43.32 -15.76 23.53
CA GLY A 26 44.34 -14.89 24.13
C GLY A 26 44.94 -13.83 23.17
N GLY A 27 44.60 -12.53 23.34
CA GLY A 27 45.31 -11.41 22.68
C GLY A 27 46.47 -10.87 23.54
N PRO A 28 46.95 -9.62 23.36
CA PRO A 28 47.31 -8.85 22.16
C PRO A 28 48.84 -8.57 22.09
N GLY A 29 49.42 -8.23 20.94
CA GLY A 29 50.85 -7.92 20.87
C GLY A 29 51.30 -7.25 19.57
N GLN A 30 51.95 -6.09 19.70
CA GLN A 30 52.48 -5.21 18.67
C GLN A 30 53.67 -5.79 17.87
N ALA A 31 53.82 -5.20 16.67
CA ALA A 31 55.07 -4.83 15.99
C ALA A 31 55.73 -5.81 14.99
N ASN A 32 55.82 -5.26 13.77
CA ASN A 32 56.93 -5.29 12.80
C ASN A 32 57.40 -6.62 12.17
N GLY A 33 57.50 -6.58 10.84
CA GLY A 33 58.38 -7.47 10.10
C GLY A 33 57.97 -7.74 8.66
N SER A 34 57.89 -6.69 7.83
CA SER A 34 57.83 -6.85 6.38
C SER A 34 59.15 -7.46 5.87
N ALA A 35 59.10 -8.73 5.47
CA ALA A 35 60.15 -9.36 4.68
C ALA A 35 59.77 -9.34 3.19
N ASN A 36 60.70 -8.82 2.39
CA ASN A 36 60.66 -8.73 0.94
C ASN A 36 60.33 -10.07 0.26
N THR A 37 59.51 -10.01 -0.78
CA THR A 37 59.64 -10.93 -1.91
C THR A 37 59.38 -10.15 -3.19
N GLU A 38 60.46 -9.67 -3.80
CA GLU A 38 60.46 -9.39 -5.23
C GLU A 38 60.39 -10.71 -5.98
N ARG A 39 59.37 -10.89 -6.82
CA ARG A 39 59.52 -11.53 -8.13
C ARG A 39 58.29 -11.31 -9.02
N ASN A 40 58.59 -10.83 -10.23
CA ASN A 40 57.85 -10.96 -11.48
C ASN A 40 56.64 -10.04 -11.73
N GLY A 41 56.92 -8.91 -12.37
CA GLY A 41 56.57 -8.73 -13.78
C GLY A 41 55.09 -8.83 -14.18
N HIS A 42 54.23 -7.98 -13.62
CA HIS A 42 53.09 -7.42 -14.36
C HIS A 42 52.85 -5.98 -13.90
N VAL A 43 52.94 -5.05 -14.83
CA VAL A 43 52.58 -3.64 -14.64
C VAL A 43 51.12 -3.60 -14.21
N ARG A 44 50.85 -3.19 -12.97
CA ARG A 44 49.47 -2.92 -12.53
C ARG A 44 48.96 -1.74 -13.36
N SER A 45 47.92 -1.99 -14.15
CA SER A 45 47.06 -0.98 -14.75
C SER A 45 46.61 0.04 -13.68
N PRO A 46 46.38 1.31 -14.04
CA PRO A 46 45.96 2.32 -13.07
C PRO A 46 44.63 1.88 -12.44
N ALA A 47 44.58 1.83 -11.12
CA ALA A 47 43.32 1.76 -10.42
C ALA A 47 42.60 3.09 -10.68
N PHE A 48 41.59 3.07 -11.56
CA PHE A 48 40.73 4.23 -11.80
C PHE A 48 40.09 4.63 -10.47
N GLY A 49 40.54 5.74 -9.89
CA GLY A 49 39.88 6.33 -8.74
C GLY A 49 38.50 6.82 -9.15
N VAL A 50 37.50 6.59 -8.30
CA VAL A 50 36.13 7.10 -8.49
C VAL A 50 36.12 8.62 -8.78
N TRP A 51 37.08 9.34 -8.20
CA TRP A 51 37.27 10.77 -8.40
C TRP A 51 37.76 11.14 -9.80
N THR A 52 38.62 10.32 -10.41
CA THR A 52 39.09 10.51 -11.79
C THR A 52 37.93 10.38 -12.77
N VAL A 53 37.05 9.40 -12.55
CA VAL A 53 35.83 9.23 -13.36
C VAL A 53 34.90 10.45 -13.25
N LEU A 54 34.75 11.02 -12.05
CA LEU A 54 33.95 12.23 -11.83
C LEU A 54 34.53 13.47 -12.51
N ASP A 55 35.86 13.65 -12.49
CA ASP A 55 36.55 14.76 -13.17
C ASP A 55 36.38 14.67 -14.70
N ILE A 56 36.50 13.47 -15.26
CA ILE A 56 36.26 13.21 -16.69
C ILE A 56 34.79 13.47 -17.05
N LEU A 57 33.85 13.04 -16.19
CA LEU A 57 32.42 13.24 -16.40
C LEU A 57 32.07 14.73 -16.45
N ALA A 58 32.68 15.54 -15.59
CA ALA A 58 32.43 16.97 -15.53
C ALA A 58 33.02 17.75 -16.70
N SER A 59 34.17 17.34 -17.22
CA SER A 59 34.80 18.00 -18.38
C SER A 59 34.16 17.59 -19.71
N ARG A 60 33.65 16.36 -19.82
CA ARG A 60 33.11 15.79 -21.08
C ARG A 60 31.61 15.49 -21.05
N TRP A 61 30.86 16.12 -20.14
CA TRP A 61 29.42 15.88 -19.96
C TRP A 61 28.60 16.06 -21.24
N HIS A 62 29.02 16.95 -22.14
CA HIS A 62 28.36 17.17 -23.43
C HIS A 62 28.28 15.90 -24.29
N TRP A 63 29.30 15.02 -24.24
CA TRP A 63 29.30 13.76 -24.98
C TRP A 63 28.26 12.75 -24.47
N LEU A 64 27.97 12.78 -23.16
CA LEU A 64 26.92 11.96 -22.56
C LEU A 64 25.53 12.43 -23.02
N VAL A 65 25.34 13.75 -23.13
CA VAL A 65 24.10 14.34 -23.64
C VAL A 65 23.89 13.99 -25.11
N ILE A 66 24.94 14.10 -25.94
CA ILE A 66 24.88 13.72 -27.36
C ILE A 66 24.57 12.22 -27.52
N GLY A 67 25.23 11.36 -26.73
CA GLY A 67 24.96 9.92 -26.72
C GLY A 67 23.53 9.60 -26.32
N GLY A 68 23.00 10.29 -25.31
CA GLY A 68 21.60 10.13 -24.89
C GLY A 68 20.58 10.59 -25.94
N ILE A 69 20.84 11.70 -26.63
CA ILE A 69 19.95 12.19 -27.70
C ILE A 69 19.93 11.21 -28.88
N LEU A 70 21.11 10.74 -29.33
CA LEU A 70 21.21 9.78 -30.43
C LEU A 70 20.56 8.44 -30.09
N GLY A 71 20.78 7.93 -28.88
CA GLY A 71 20.15 6.71 -28.39
C GLY A 71 18.63 6.82 -28.32
N SER A 72 18.11 7.95 -27.81
CA SER A 72 16.68 8.21 -27.74
C SER A 72 16.04 8.31 -29.13
N ALA A 73 16.68 9.02 -30.07
CA ALA A 73 16.18 9.14 -31.44
C ALA A 73 16.12 7.79 -32.18
N ALA A 74 17.15 6.95 -32.04
CA ALA A 74 17.17 5.62 -32.66
C ALA A 74 16.05 4.72 -32.13
N PHE A 75 15.85 4.71 -30.80
CA PHE A 75 14.80 3.90 -30.17
C PHE A 75 13.39 4.47 -30.38
N PHE A 76 13.25 5.78 -30.60
CA PHE A 76 11.99 6.40 -31.01
C PHE A 76 11.55 5.89 -32.40
N VAL A 77 12.48 5.85 -33.36
CA VAL A 77 12.23 5.32 -34.71
C VAL A 77 11.91 3.82 -34.64
N LEU A 78 12.63 3.04 -33.84
CA LEU A 78 12.35 1.62 -33.62
C LEU A 78 10.96 1.41 -32.99
N GLY A 79 10.60 2.22 -31.99
CA GLY A 79 9.30 2.18 -31.33
C GLY A 79 8.15 2.46 -32.29
N LEU A 80 8.33 3.38 -33.25
CA LEU A 80 7.34 3.66 -34.30
C LEU A 80 7.09 2.45 -35.22
N TYR A 81 8.13 1.66 -35.50
CA TYR A 81 8.06 0.49 -36.39
C TYR A 81 7.45 -0.74 -35.72
N VAL A 82 7.83 -1.02 -34.46
CA VAL A 82 7.43 -2.24 -33.74
C VAL A 82 6.05 -2.11 -33.10
N ILE A 83 5.69 -0.92 -32.58
CA ILE A 83 4.46 -0.73 -31.78
C ILE A 83 3.30 -0.28 -32.68
N LYS A 84 2.51 -1.27 -33.16
CA LYS A 84 1.26 -1.03 -33.92
C LYS A 84 0.13 -0.47 -33.03
N PRO A 85 -0.76 0.39 -33.56
CA PRO A 85 -1.89 0.93 -32.82
C PRO A 85 -2.90 -0.17 -32.47
N LYS A 86 -3.40 -0.14 -31.23
CA LYS A 86 -4.47 -1.01 -30.74
C LYS A 86 -5.54 -0.14 -30.09
N PHE A 87 -6.80 -0.44 -30.37
CA PHE A 87 -7.97 0.24 -29.85
C PHE A 87 -8.74 -0.70 -28.94
N THR A 88 -9.28 -0.17 -27.85
CA THR A 88 -10.10 -0.95 -26.91
C THR A 88 -11.49 -0.33 -26.84
N ALA A 89 -12.53 -1.12 -27.09
CA ALA A 89 -13.92 -0.74 -26.92
C ALA A 89 -14.45 -1.33 -25.62
N LEU A 90 -15.32 -0.59 -24.92
CA LEU A 90 -15.96 -1.01 -23.67
C LEU A 90 -17.46 -1.21 -23.89
N ALA A 91 -17.96 -2.39 -23.55
CA ALA A 91 -19.39 -2.67 -23.39
C ALA A 91 -19.68 -3.05 -21.92
N GLN A 92 -20.87 -2.72 -21.43
CA GLN A 92 -21.27 -2.98 -20.05
C GLN A 92 -22.47 -3.92 -20.00
N LEU A 93 -22.35 -4.97 -19.20
CA LEU A 93 -23.43 -5.88 -18.83
C LEU A 93 -23.88 -5.56 -17.40
N LEU A 94 -25.19 -5.56 -17.17
CA LEU A 94 -25.76 -5.53 -15.82
C LEU A 94 -26.25 -6.92 -15.47
N ARG A 95 -25.62 -7.52 -14.46
CA ARG A 95 -26.09 -8.75 -13.83
C ARG A 95 -27.32 -8.44 -12.98
N TYR A 96 -28.29 -9.33 -12.96
CA TYR A 96 -29.41 -9.20 -12.03
C TYR A 96 -29.77 -10.56 -11.47
N GLU A 97 -30.21 -10.54 -10.22
CA GLU A 97 -30.73 -11.71 -9.54
C GLU A 97 -32.25 -11.69 -9.67
N THR A 98 -32.81 -12.74 -10.23
CA THR A 98 -34.25 -12.90 -10.41
C THR A 98 -34.87 -13.29 -9.08
N HIS A 99 -35.22 -12.29 -8.27
CA HIS A 99 -35.85 -12.44 -6.95
C HIS A 99 -37.29 -12.98 -7.00
N SER A 100 -37.75 -13.53 -8.12
CA SER A 100 -39.18 -13.71 -8.43
C SER A 100 -39.59 -15.15 -8.71
N ALA A 101 -38.65 -16.09 -8.72
CA ALA A 101 -38.95 -17.52 -8.68
C ALA A 101 -38.43 -18.05 -7.34
N SER A 102 -39.12 -19.03 -6.76
CA SER A 102 -38.66 -19.71 -5.54
C SER A 102 -37.15 -19.97 -5.62
N GLU A 103 -36.36 -19.64 -4.57
CA GLU A 103 -34.87 -19.77 -4.55
C GLU A 103 -34.40 -21.15 -5.04
N ASP A 104 -35.25 -22.16 -4.91
CA ASP A 104 -35.06 -23.53 -5.36
C ASP A 104 -34.96 -23.70 -6.90
N VAL A 105 -35.53 -22.80 -7.71
CA VAL A 105 -35.54 -22.89 -9.20
C VAL A 105 -34.38 -22.11 -9.82
N THR A 106 -34.00 -20.97 -9.25
CA THR A 106 -32.97 -20.08 -9.79
C THR A 106 -31.55 -20.45 -9.34
N GLY A 107 -31.43 -21.27 -8.29
CA GLY A 107 -30.15 -21.68 -7.72
C GLY A 107 -29.48 -20.57 -6.91
N PRO A 108 -28.36 -20.88 -6.23
CA PRO A 108 -27.65 -19.90 -5.40
C PRO A 108 -27.12 -18.73 -6.23
N ALA A 109 -27.11 -17.54 -5.64
CA ALA A 109 -26.58 -16.34 -6.26
C ALA A 109 -25.13 -16.56 -6.75
N VAL A 110 -24.91 -16.34 -8.04
CA VAL A 110 -23.60 -16.50 -8.69
C VAL A 110 -22.72 -15.32 -8.27
N THR A 111 -21.48 -15.54 -7.82
CA THR A 111 -20.56 -14.42 -7.49
C THR A 111 -20.08 -13.71 -8.76
N PRO A 112 -19.62 -12.44 -8.68
CA PRO A 112 -19.14 -11.71 -9.85
C PRO A 112 -18.02 -12.45 -10.59
N GLU A 113 -17.14 -13.13 -9.85
CA GLU A 113 -16.03 -13.91 -10.38
C GLU A 113 -16.52 -15.17 -11.10
N THR A 114 -17.47 -15.90 -10.52
CA THR A 114 -18.05 -17.09 -11.16
C THR A 114 -18.80 -16.73 -12.43
N PHE A 115 -19.51 -15.59 -12.44
CA PHE A 115 -20.16 -15.08 -13.65
C PHE A 115 -19.14 -14.67 -14.72
N ALA A 116 -18.05 -13.99 -14.34
CA ALA A 116 -16.98 -13.65 -15.27
C ALA A 116 -16.28 -14.90 -15.84
N ALA A 117 -16.12 -15.96 -15.05
CA ALA A 117 -15.59 -17.24 -15.51
C ALA A 117 -16.52 -17.93 -16.51
N LEU A 118 -17.85 -17.87 -16.28
CA LEU A 118 -18.87 -18.37 -17.20
C LEU A 118 -18.81 -17.66 -18.56
N LEU A 119 -18.59 -16.34 -18.57
CA LEU A 119 -18.41 -15.56 -19.80
C LEU A 119 -17.09 -15.85 -20.53
N ARG A 120 -16.16 -16.60 -19.93
CA ARG A 120 -14.93 -17.09 -20.59
C ARG A 120 -15.07 -18.53 -21.07
N ALA A 121 -16.29 -19.09 -21.06
CA ALA A 121 -16.54 -20.45 -21.55
C ALA A 121 -16.13 -20.61 -23.03
N PRO A 122 -15.46 -21.73 -23.40
CA PRO A 122 -15.06 -21.98 -24.79
C PRO A 122 -16.23 -21.99 -25.78
N GLU A 123 -17.41 -22.45 -25.35
CA GLU A 123 -18.62 -22.48 -26.18
C GLU A 123 -19.05 -21.08 -26.60
N LEU A 124 -19.00 -20.11 -25.69
CA LEU A 124 -19.35 -18.71 -25.99
C LEU A 124 -18.33 -18.11 -26.98
N MET A 125 -17.04 -18.37 -26.79
CA MET A 125 -15.99 -17.89 -27.69
C MET A 125 -16.14 -18.47 -29.10
N ARG A 126 -16.54 -19.74 -29.21
CA ARG A 126 -16.83 -20.38 -30.50
C ARG A 126 -18.01 -19.72 -31.21
N ARG A 127 -19.11 -19.46 -30.49
CA ARG A 127 -20.29 -18.75 -31.06
C ARG A 127 -19.93 -17.36 -31.59
N VAL A 128 -19.15 -16.60 -30.82
CA VAL A 128 -18.70 -15.27 -31.23
C VAL A 128 -17.73 -15.36 -32.42
N SER A 129 -16.82 -16.34 -32.43
CA SER A 129 -15.89 -16.59 -33.54
C SER A 129 -16.60 -16.94 -34.85
N ASP A 130 -17.68 -17.72 -34.79
CA ASP A 130 -18.42 -18.19 -35.96
C ASP A 130 -19.24 -17.07 -36.63
N GLU A 131 -19.67 -16.06 -35.85
CA GLU A 131 -20.50 -14.93 -36.34
C GLU A 131 -19.68 -13.65 -36.62
N LEU A 132 -18.41 -13.61 -36.23
CA LEU A 132 -17.55 -12.43 -36.41
C LEU A 132 -16.98 -12.31 -37.84
N GLU A 133 -17.06 -11.12 -38.43
CA GLU A 133 -16.44 -10.78 -39.71
C GLU A 133 -15.34 -9.70 -39.55
N PRO A 134 -14.06 -9.96 -39.90
CA PRO A 134 -13.47 -11.24 -40.31
C PRO A 134 -13.35 -12.24 -39.14
N SER A 135 -13.48 -13.54 -39.43
CA SER A 135 -13.45 -14.58 -38.40
C SER A 135 -12.09 -14.67 -37.71
N ILE A 136 -12.11 -14.69 -36.38
CA ILE A 136 -10.94 -14.82 -35.51
C ILE A 136 -11.08 -16.14 -34.77
N PRO A 137 -10.10 -17.07 -34.86
CA PRO A 137 -10.21 -18.36 -34.18
C PRO A 137 -10.37 -18.17 -32.66
N PRO A 138 -11.14 -19.04 -31.98
CA PRO A 138 -11.55 -18.85 -30.59
C PRO A 138 -10.34 -18.68 -29.63
N ASP A 139 -9.24 -19.39 -29.88
CA ASP A 139 -8.01 -19.29 -29.07
C ASP A 139 -7.35 -17.92 -29.13
N ARG A 140 -7.46 -17.24 -30.29
CA ARG A 140 -7.00 -15.86 -30.44
C ARG A 140 -8.01 -14.89 -29.83
N LEU A 141 -9.31 -15.13 -30.04
CA LEU A 141 -10.39 -14.27 -29.56
C LEU A 141 -10.35 -14.06 -28.03
N VAL A 142 -10.01 -15.11 -27.26
CA VAL A 142 -9.82 -15.01 -25.80
C VAL A 142 -8.78 -13.95 -25.42
N LYS A 143 -7.73 -13.74 -26.22
CA LYS A 143 -6.71 -12.70 -25.97
C LYS A 143 -7.19 -11.29 -26.31
N HIS A 144 -8.23 -11.18 -27.13
CA HIS A 144 -8.83 -9.91 -27.54
C HIS A 144 -9.93 -9.44 -26.59
N ILE A 145 -10.46 -10.31 -25.73
CA ILE A 145 -11.60 -10.01 -24.86
C ILE A 145 -11.19 -10.12 -23.39
N LYS A 146 -11.36 -9.04 -22.63
CA LYS A 146 -11.18 -9.02 -21.17
C LYS A 146 -12.53 -8.75 -20.50
N VAL A 147 -13.00 -9.72 -19.72
CA VAL A 147 -14.17 -9.58 -18.85
C VAL A 147 -13.70 -9.20 -17.45
N ASP A 148 -14.18 -8.05 -16.95
CA ASP A 148 -13.77 -7.42 -15.70
C ASP A 148 -14.98 -7.16 -14.80
N PRO A 149 -15.25 -8.03 -13.81
CA PRO A 149 -16.32 -7.80 -12.84
C PRO A 149 -15.92 -6.65 -11.91
N GLN A 150 -16.85 -5.74 -11.62
CA GLN A 150 -16.60 -4.67 -10.65
C GLN A 150 -16.90 -5.18 -9.23
N PRO A 151 -15.97 -5.03 -8.26
CA PRO A 151 -16.22 -5.36 -6.86
C PRO A 151 -17.44 -4.60 -6.33
N ASP A 152 -18.27 -5.26 -5.53
CA ASP A 152 -19.46 -4.69 -4.89
C ASP A 152 -20.49 -4.06 -5.86
N SER A 153 -20.45 -4.43 -7.15
CA SER A 153 -21.36 -3.96 -8.19
C SER A 153 -21.92 -5.10 -9.03
N GLN A 154 -23.13 -4.91 -9.52
CA GLN A 154 -23.76 -5.80 -10.50
C GLN A 154 -23.27 -5.53 -11.94
N GLU A 155 -22.40 -4.54 -12.13
CA GLU A 155 -21.83 -4.17 -13.43
C GLU A 155 -20.63 -5.07 -13.80
N VAL A 156 -20.66 -5.60 -15.02
CA VAL A 156 -19.56 -6.37 -15.62
C VAL A 156 -19.10 -5.65 -16.88
N ARG A 157 -17.83 -5.27 -16.90
CA ARG A 157 -17.22 -4.54 -18.02
C ARG A 157 -16.56 -5.53 -18.97
N VAL A 158 -16.88 -5.41 -20.26
CA VAL A 158 -16.27 -6.22 -21.32
C VAL A 158 -15.45 -5.31 -22.20
N PHE A 159 -14.14 -5.55 -22.24
CA PHE A 159 -13.21 -4.84 -23.10
C PHE A 159 -12.86 -5.71 -24.30
N ALA A 160 -13.06 -5.20 -25.51
CA ALA A 160 -12.60 -5.83 -26.75
C ALA A 160 -11.49 -5.01 -27.39
N ALA A 161 -10.38 -5.66 -27.72
CA ALA A 161 -9.22 -5.02 -28.33
C ALA A 161 -9.09 -5.40 -29.82
N ALA A 162 -8.95 -4.41 -30.70
CA ALA A 162 -8.74 -4.63 -32.13
C ALA A 162 -7.76 -3.62 -32.73
N THR A 163 -7.35 -3.88 -33.97
CA THR A 163 -6.48 -2.99 -34.77
C THR A 163 -7.20 -1.75 -35.28
N THR A 164 -8.52 -1.81 -35.46
CA THR A 164 -9.35 -0.68 -35.88
C THR A 164 -10.42 -0.36 -34.83
N PRO A 165 -10.83 0.91 -34.67
CA PRO A 165 -11.86 1.30 -33.70
C PRO A 165 -13.20 0.58 -33.92
N GLN A 166 -13.61 0.42 -35.19
CA GLN A 166 -14.89 -0.16 -35.55
C GLN A 166 -14.93 -1.67 -35.24
N GLN A 167 -13.88 -2.40 -35.61
CA GLN A 167 -13.76 -3.82 -35.29
C GLN A 167 -13.77 -4.09 -33.77
N ALA A 168 -13.20 -3.20 -32.95
CA ALA A 168 -13.26 -3.33 -31.49
C ALA A 168 -14.70 -3.21 -30.97
N VAL A 169 -15.48 -2.27 -31.52
CA VAL A 169 -16.90 -2.09 -31.18
C VAL A 169 -17.72 -3.30 -31.59
N ASP A 170 -17.50 -3.81 -32.81
CA ASP A 170 -18.23 -4.95 -33.36
C ASP A 170 -18.00 -6.21 -32.51
N ILE A 171 -16.74 -6.50 -32.14
CA ILE A 171 -16.39 -7.61 -31.25
C ILE A 171 -17.06 -7.46 -29.88
N ALA A 172 -17.01 -6.27 -29.27
CA ALA A 172 -17.61 -6.04 -27.94
C ALA A 172 -19.14 -6.23 -27.95
N ASN A 173 -19.82 -5.71 -28.97
CA ASN A 173 -21.28 -5.79 -29.08
C ASN A 173 -21.75 -7.21 -29.43
N LEU A 174 -21.04 -7.88 -30.34
CA LEU A 174 -21.33 -9.27 -30.69
C LEU A 174 -21.14 -10.19 -29.47
N PHE A 175 -20.03 -10.02 -28.74
CA PHE A 175 -19.74 -10.79 -27.54
C PHE A 175 -20.82 -10.61 -26.46
N THR A 176 -21.20 -9.36 -26.18
CA THR A 176 -22.23 -9.08 -25.15
C THR A 176 -23.61 -9.60 -25.54
N THR A 177 -23.96 -9.56 -26.82
CA THR A 177 -25.21 -10.15 -27.35
C THR A 177 -25.22 -11.66 -27.18
N GLN A 178 -24.14 -12.33 -27.59
CA GLN A 178 -23.99 -13.77 -27.44
C GLN A 178 -23.89 -14.21 -25.97
N ALA A 179 -23.29 -13.40 -25.10
CA ALA A 179 -23.22 -13.66 -23.67
C ALA A 179 -24.61 -13.69 -23.02
N VAL A 180 -25.48 -12.74 -23.35
CA VAL A 180 -26.87 -12.73 -22.85
C VAL A 180 -27.63 -13.96 -23.35
N ALA A 181 -27.54 -14.28 -24.63
CA ALA A 181 -28.17 -15.47 -25.21
C ALA A 181 -27.69 -16.77 -24.54
N TYR A 182 -26.37 -16.90 -24.34
CA TYR A 182 -25.77 -18.05 -23.67
C TYR A 182 -26.26 -18.23 -22.23
N THR A 183 -26.35 -17.15 -21.45
CA THR A 183 -26.82 -17.24 -20.05
C THR A 183 -28.31 -17.61 -19.95
N ARG A 184 -29.14 -17.14 -20.88
CA ARG A 184 -30.56 -17.55 -20.97
C ARG A 184 -30.69 -19.04 -21.26
N GLU A 185 -29.94 -19.53 -22.26
CA GLU A 185 -29.95 -20.94 -22.62
C GLU A 185 -29.46 -21.84 -21.48
N LEU A 186 -28.42 -21.41 -20.75
CA LEU A 186 -27.92 -22.14 -19.58
C LEU A 186 -29.00 -22.26 -18.49
N GLN A 187 -29.71 -21.17 -18.19
CA GLN A 187 -30.82 -21.17 -17.24
C GLN A 187 -31.98 -22.06 -17.69
N ALA A 188 -32.36 -22.02 -18.96
CA ALA A 188 -33.40 -22.90 -19.51
C ALA A 188 -33.04 -24.37 -19.31
N ARG A 189 -31.80 -24.76 -19.67
CA ARG A 189 -31.33 -26.15 -19.52
C ARG A 189 -31.32 -26.60 -18.06
N GLN A 190 -30.93 -25.71 -17.13
CA GLN A 190 -30.93 -26.01 -15.69
C GLN A 190 -32.34 -26.21 -15.14
N ALA A 191 -33.28 -25.32 -15.47
CA ALA A 191 -34.67 -25.42 -15.04
C ALA A 191 -35.38 -26.63 -15.65
N GLU A 192 -35.12 -26.93 -16.93
CA GLU A 192 -35.65 -28.13 -17.59
C GLU A 192 -35.17 -29.40 -16.90
N LYS A 193 -33.88 -29.45 -16.52
CA LYS A 193 -33.30 -30.57 -15.78
C LYS A 193 -33.93 -30.72 -14.39
N LEU A 194 -34.10 -29.62 -13.66
CA LEU A 194 -34.74 -29.64 -12.33
C LEU A 194 -36.20 -30.12 -12.41
N ALA A 195 -36.96 -29.60 -13.37
CA ALA A 195 -38.35 -30.00 -13.61
C ALA A 195 -38.46 -31.49 -13.96
N LYS A 196 -37.70 -31.96 -14.96
CA LYS A 196 -37.83 -33.32 -15.51
C LYS A 196 -37.13 -34.39 -14.69
N ASP A 197 -35.92 -34.13 -14.19
CA ASP A 197 -35.10 -35.17 -13.56
C ASP A 197 -35.32 -35.29 -12.05
N TYR A 198 -35.65 -34.19 -11.38
CA TYR A 198 -35.78 -34.14 -9.92
C TYR A 198 -37.24 -34.02 -9.47
N LEU A 199 -37.91 -32.92 -9.81
CA LEU A 199 -39.27 -32.63 -9.31
C LEU A 199 -40.28 -33.66 -9.80
N ARG A 200 -40.26 -34.00 -11.09
CA ARG A 200 -41.12 -35.04 -11.64
C ARG A 200 -40.96 -36.40 -10.93
N LYS A 201 -39.71 -36.83 -10.66
CA LYS A 201 -39.46 -38.09 -9.94
C LYS A 201 -39.95 -38.06 -8.50
N GLN A 202 -39.86 -36.91 -7.83
CA GLN A 202 -40.38 -36.72 -6.48
C GLN A 202 -41.91 -36.79 -6.46
N VAL A 203 -42.58 -36.13 -7.41
CA VAL A 203 -44.04 -36.23 -7.58
C VAL A 203 -44.45 -37.68 -7.84
N GLU A 204 -43.79 -38.38 -8.76
CA GLU A 204 -44.07 -39.81 -9.06
C GLU A 204 -43.78 -40.75 -7.87
N MET A 205 -42.84 -40.41 -6.98
CA MET A 205 -42.60 -41.14 -5.74
C MET A 205 -43.72 -40.91 -4.74
N MET A 206 -44.14 -39.66 -4.58
CA MET A 206 -45.17 -39.28 -3.62
C MET A 206 -46.56 -39.77 -4.04
N ASP A 207 -46.84 -39.82 -5.35
CA ASP A 207 -48.03 -40.47 -5.91
C ASP A 207 -48.12 -41.96 -5.50
N ARG A 208 -46.98 -42.66 -5.52
CA ARG A 208 -46.89 -44.06 -5.07
C ARG A 208 -47.11 -44.19 -3.57
N ASP A 209 -46.50 -43.30 -2.77
CA ASP A 209 -46.64 -43.31 -1.31
C ASP A 209 -48.08 -42.99 -0.86
N ILE A 210 -48.72 -42.03 -1.51
CA ILE A 210 -50.14 -41.69 -1.30
C ILE A 210 -51.01 -42.90 -1.65
N SER A 211 -50.78 -43.53 -2.81
CA SER A 211 -51.54 -44.71 -3.23
C SER A 211 -51.40 -45.89 -2.26
N ASP A 212 -50.19 -46.15 -1.75
CA ASP A 212 -49.95 -47.21 -0.75
C ASP A 212 -50.61 -46.88 0.59
N LEU A 213 -50.54 -45.61 1.02
CA LEU A 213 -51.16 -45.15 2.26
C LEU A 213 -52.69 -45.21 2.18
N GLU A 214 -53.27 -44.84 1.04
CA GLU A 214 -54.70 -44.99 0.76
C GLU A 214 -55.13 -46.46 0.77
N ALA A 215 -54.35 -47.36 0.17
CA ALA A 215 -54.64 -48.79 0.17
C ALA A 215 -54.64 -49.36 1.60
N ARG A 216 -53.68 -48.95 2.43
CA ARG A 216 -53.62 -49.30 3.86
C ARG A 216 -54.80 -48.71 4.64
N PHE A 217 -55.21 -47.48 4.33
CA PHE A 217 -56.34 -46.81 4.98
C PHE A 217 -57.69 -47.48 4.65
N ARG A 218 -57.88 -47.92 3.39
CA ARG A 218 -59.07 -48.69 2.97
C ARG A 218 -59.19 -50.04 3.67
N ALA A 219 -58.08 -50.62 4.14
CA ALA A 219 -58.08 -51.89 4.87
C ALA A 219 -58.50 -51.78 6.36
N VAL A 220 -58.67 -50.56 6.91
CA VAL A 220 -59.09 -50.33 8.30
C VAL A 220 -60.62 -50.40 8.45
N PRO A 221 -61.20 -51.23 9.34
CA PRO A 221 -62.65 -51.33 9.54
C PRO A 221 -63.26 -50.01 10.05
N GLY A 222 -64.28 -49.48 9.36
CA GLY A 222 -64.97 -48.22 9.71
C GLY A 222 -64.54 -46.98 8.90
N SER A 223 -63.59 -47.11 7.97
CA SER A 223 -63.06 -46.00 7.16
C SER A 223 -63.98 -45.50 6.03
N GLY A 224 -65.06 -46.23 5.70
CA GLY A 224 -65.89 -45.99 4.51
C GLY A 224 -66.45 -44.58 4.35
N ASN A 225 -66.81 -43.91 5.45
CA ASN A 225 -67.32 -42.53 5.44
C ASN A 225 -66.20 -41.47 5.35
N VAL A 226 -64.98 -41.82 5.74
CA VAL A 226 -63.81 -40.92 5.68
C VAL A 226 -63.14 -41.03 4.31
N THR A 227 -63.09 -42.24 3.73
CA THR A 227 -62.63 -42.48 2.35
C THR A 227 -63.49 -41.76 1.31
N SER A 228 -64.81 -41.67 1.52
CA SER A 228 -65.70 -40.93 0.60
C SER A 228 -65.50 -39.41 0.70
N ARG A 229 -65.28 -38.86 1.91
CA ARG A 229 -64.93 -37.45 2.11
C ARG A 229 -63.55 -37.12 1.54
N LEU A 230 -62.56 -37.99 1.71
CA LEU A 230 -61.22 -37.82 1.14
C LEU A 230 -61.23 -37.89 -0.39
N ALA A 231 -61.96 -38.84 -0.99
CA ALA A 231 -62.16 -38.89 -2.44
C ALA A 231 -62.91 -37.65 -2.97
N GLN A 232 -63.86 -37.11 -2.18
CA GLN A 232 -64.57 -35.89 -2.53
C GLN A 232 -63.67 -34.64 -2.42
N VAL A 233 -62.78 -34.57 -1.42
CA VAL A 233 -61.79 -33.50 -1.26
C VAL A 233 -60.72 -33.56 -2.35
N SER A 234 -60.19 -34.75 -2.63
CA SER A 234 -59.25 -35.00 -3.74
C SER A 234 -59.87 -34.61 -5.09
N GLY A 235 -61.13 -35.01 -5.35
CA GLY A 235 -61.87 -34.57 -6.55
C GLY A 235 -62.17 -33.07 -6.59
N HIS A 236 -62.38 -32.41 -5.45
CA HIS A 236 -62.54 -30.95 -5.38
C HIS A 236 -61.22 -30.23 -5.65
N ILE A 237 -60.11 -30.76 -5.16
CA ILE A 237 -58.75 -30.24 -5.35
C ILE A 237 -58.32 -30.43 -6.81
N ASP A 238 -58.62 -31.56 -7.43
CA ASP A 238 -58.37 -31.80 -8.86
C ASP A 238 -59.23 -30.89 -9.75
N ALA A 239 -60.48 -30.63 -9.36
CA ALA A 239 -61.34 -29.66 -10.03
C ALA A 239 -60.84 -28.21 -9.87
N LEU A 240 -60.33 -27.85 -8.68
CA LEU A 240 -59.64 -26.59 -8.41
C LEU A 240 -58.35 -26.45 -9.24
N ASN A 241 -57.58 -27.52 -9.38
CA ASN A 241 -56.39 -27.57 -10.24
C ASN A 241 -56.74 -27.41 -11.73
N GLN A 242 -57.87 -27.95 -12.18
CA GLN A 242 -58.37 -27.75 -13.55
C GLN A 242 -58.94 -26.34 -13.78
N THR A 243 -59.53 -25.71 -12.77
CA THR A 243 -60.02 -24.32 -12.86
C THR A 243 -58.89 -23.29 -12.74
N LEU A 244 -57.86 -23.55 -11.92
CA LEU A 244 -56.61 -22.79 -11.88
C LEU A 244 -55.77 -22.92 -13.16
N ALA A 245 -56.06 -23.93 -14.00
CA ALA A 245 -55.42 -24.09 -15.30
C ALA A 245 -55.99 -23.17 -16.39
N VAL A 246 -57.12 -22.49 -16.17
CA VAL A 246 -57.80 -21.73 -17.23
C VAL A 246 -57.73 -20.21 -17.08
N GLU A 247 -57.66 -19.60 -15.89
CA GLU A 247 -57.57 -18.13 -15.80
C GLU A 247 -56.84 -17.67 -14.52
N GLN A 248 -55.71 -16.96 -14.72
CA GLN A 248 -54.91 -16.21 -13.74
C GLN A 248 -53.96 -16.99 -12.80
N SER A 249 -52.87 -17.51 -13.37
CA SER A 249 -51.68 -17.91 -12.59
C SER A 249 -50.94 -16.68 -12.03
N PRO A 250 -50.38 -16.74 -10.80
CA PRO A 250 -49.51 -15.68 -10.25
C PRO A 250 -48.36 -15.28 -11.18
N LEU A 251 -47.85 -16.25 -11.96
CA LEU A 251 -46.84 -16.06 -13.01
C LEU A 251 -47.31 -15.20 -14.18
N MET A 252 -48.57 -15.28 -14.62
CA MET A 252 -49.11 -14.42 -15.69
C MET A 252 -49.28 -12.97 -15.20
N THR A 253 -49.72 -12.80 -13.95
CA THR A 253 -49.79 -11.49 -13.29
C THR A 253 -48.39 -10.91 -13.09
N ALA A 254 -47.41 -11.72 -12.69
CA ALA A 254 -46.00 -11.32 -12.62
C ALA A 254 -45.44 -10.95 -13.99
N ARG A 255 -45.77 -11.70 -15.05
CA ARG A 255 -45.40 -11.40 -16.44
C ARG A 255 -45.98 -10.07 -16.91
N MET A 256 -47.24 -9.79 -16.56
CA MET A 256 -47.91 -8.54 -16.91
C MET A 256 -47.33 -7.35 -16.15
N VAL A 257 -46.97 -7.53 -14.87
CA VAL A 257 -46.21 -6.52 -14.09
C VAL A 257 -44.83 -6.28 -14.70
N GLN A 258 -44.14 -7.33 -15.15
CA GLN A 258 -42.83 -7.23 -15.80
C GLN A 258 -42.91 -6.49 -17.15
N GLN A 259 -43.93 -6.77 -17.97
CA GLN A 259 -44.18 -6.06 -19.23
C GLN A 259 -44.50 -4.56 -18.99
N LEU A 260 -45.27 -4.26 -17.94
CA LEU A 260 -45.55 -2.88 -17.54
C LEU A 260 -44.29 -2.17 -17.03
N ASP A 261 -43.40 -2.86 -16.32
CA ASP A 261 -42.11 -2.32 -15.89
C ASP A 261 -41.16 -2.05 -17.06
N GLU A 262 -41.13 -2.92 -18.08
CA GLU A 262 -40.36 -2.70 -19.30
C GLU A 262 -40.87 -1.51 -20.11
N ALA A 263 -42.20 -1.39 -20.27
CA ALA A 263 -42.83 -0.25 -20.93
C ALA A 263 -42.53 1.07 -20.19
N LEU A 264 -42.54 1.05 -18.86
CA LEU A 264 -42.26 2.20 -18.01
C LEU A 264 -40.80 2.67 -18.13
N ILE A 265 -39.84 1.74 -18.18
CA ILE A 265 -38.43 2.07 -18.40
C ILE A 265 -38.23 2.70 -19.79
N LYS A 266 -38.88 2.16 -20.82
CA LYS A 266 -38.82 2.70 -22.18
C LYS A 266 -39.37 4.14 -22.23
N LEU A 267 -40.56 4.36 -21.68
CA LEU A 267 -41.19 5.69 -21.63
C LEU A 267 -40.37 6.70 -20.82
N GLN A 268 -39.74 6.27 -19.71
CA GLN A 268 -38.83 7.12 -18.95
C GLN A 268 -37.55 7.47 -19.71
N GLY A 269 -37.02 6.55 -20.52
CA GLY A 269 -35.90 6.81 -21.42
C GLY A 269 -36.25 7.85 -22.48
N GLU A 270 -37.40 7.70 -23.13
CA GLU A 270 -37.94 8.66 -24.10
C GLU A 270 -38.17 10.04 -23.47
N LEU A 271 -38.68 10.10 -22.23
CA LEU A 271 -38.85 11.35 -21.49
C LEU A 271 -37.51 12.04 -21.19
N ARG A 272 -36.46 11.30 -20.82
CA ARG A 272 -35.12 11.87 -20.61
C ARG A 272 -34.55 12.46 -21.90
N GLU A 273 -34.77 11.78 -23.03
CA GLU A 273 -34.33 12.25 -24.33
C GLU A 273 -35.08 13.52 -24.78
N LEU A 274 -36.37 13.61 -24.41
CA LEU A 274 -37.21 14.78 -24.63
C LEU A 274 -36.81 15.95 -23.73
N ASN A 275 -36.55 15.70 -22.44
CA ASN A 275 -36.10 16.71 -21.47
C ASN A 275 -34.69 17.23 -21.76
N ALA A 276 -33.87 16.49 -22.51
CA ALA A 276 -32.59 16.98 -23.02
C ALA A 276 -32.75 18.01 -24.15
N ARG A 277 -33.91 18.04 -24.82
CA ARG A 277 -34.19 18.90 -25.98
C ARG A 277 -35.24 19.99 -25.72
N TYR A 278 -36.16 19.75 -24.79
CA TYR A 278 -37.30 20.61 -24.50
C TYR A 278 -37.48 20.80 -22.99
N THR A 279 -38.09 21.92 -22.60
CA THR A 279 -38.42 22.21 -21.20
C THR A 279 -39.71 21.50 -20.76
N GLU A 280 -39.91 21.36 -19.45
CA GLU A 280 -41.03 20.60 -18.85
C GLU A 280 -42.44 21.08 -19.25
N LEU A 281 -42.56 22.32 -19.77
CA LEU A 281 -43.82 22.90 -20.25
C LEU A 281 -44.16 22.53 -21.71
N HIS A 282 -43.28 21.80 -22.42
CA HIS A 282 -43.51 21.44 -23.81
C HIS A 282 -44.64 20.39 -23.94
N PRO A 283 -45.58 20.54 -24.91
CA PRO A 283 -46.76 19.67 -25.03
C PRO A 283 -46.43 18.17 -25.13
N ASP A 284 -45.32 17.83 -25.80
CA ASP A 284 -44.91 16.43 -25.96
C ASP A 284 -44.29 15.84 -24.68
N VAL A 285 -43.63 16.67 -23.86
CA VAL A 285 -43.11 16.27 -22.54
C VAL A 285 -44.28 15.99 -21.59
N GLN A 286 -45.29 16.85 -21.58
CA GLN A 286 -46.51 16.65 -20.80
C GLN A 286 -47.29 15.42 -21.24
N ARG A 287 -47.40 15.17 -22.56
CA ARG A 287 -48.07 13.98 -23.09
C ARG A 287 -47.36 12.71 -22.63
N LYS A 288 -46.02 12.67 -22.64
CA LYS A 288 -45.23 11.54 -22.16
C LYS A 288 -45.28 11.35 -20.65
N MET A 289 -45.32 12.43 -19.87
CA MET A 289 -45.52 12.34 -18.41
C MET A 289 -46.88 11.72 -18.06
N ALA A 290 -47.95 12.13 -18.75
CA ALA A 290 -49.28 11.54 -18.55
C ALA A 290 -49.33 10.05 -18.93
N GLU A 291 -48.61 9.65 -19.99
CA GLU A 291 -48.49 8.25 -20.41
C GLU A 291 -47.79 7.38 -19.35
N ILE A 292 -46.73 7.91 -18.71
CA ILE A 292 -46.02 7.24 -17.61
C ILE A 292 -46.92 7.09 -16.38
N GLU A 293 -47.68 8.14 -16.03
CA GLU A 293 -48.60 8.11 -14.89
C GLU A 293 -49.71 7.06 -15.09
N ALA A 294 -50.23 6.95 -16.32
CA ALA A 294 -51.22 5.92 -16.68
C ALA A 294 -50.66 4.50 -16.49
N VAL A 295 -49.45 4.21 -17.00
CA VAL A 295 -48.80 2.90 -16.86
C VAL A 295 -48.46 2.58 -15.40
N GLN A 296 -48.03 3.58 -14.62
CA GLN A 296 -47.78 3.43 -13.18
C GLN A 296 -49.04 3.07 -12.39
N SER A 297 -50.17 3.70 -12.73
CA SER A 297 -51.45 3.40 -12.09
C SER A 297 -51.91 1.96 -12.39
N GLN A 298 -51.70 1.50 -13.63
CA GLN A 298 -52.02 0.15 -14.08
C GLN A 298 -51.13 -0.88 -13.37
N ARG A 299 -49.83 -0.61 -13.21
CA ARG A 299 -48.92 -1.48 -12.43
C ARG A 299 -49.38 -1.63 -10.98
N LYS A 300 -49.81 -0.54 -10.34
CA LYS A 300 -50.24 -0.52 -8.93
C LYS A 300 -51.51 -1.34 -8.70
N SER A 301 -52.43 -1.40 -9.67
CA SER A 301 -53.63 -2.24 -9.55
C SER A 301 -53.29 -3.74 -9.67
N TYR A 302 -52.41 -4.13 -10.60
CA TYR A 302 -51.96 -5.52 -10.73
C TYR A 302 -51.15 -6.01 -9.52
N SER A 303 -50.30 -5.16 -8.92
CA SER A 303 -49.55 -5.52 -7.70
C SER A 303 -50.45 -5.68 -6.47
N THR A 304 -51.52 -4.88 -6.36
CA THR A 304 -52.52 -5.00 -5.29
C THR A 304 -53.34 -6.28 -5.41
N ASN A 305 -53.71 -6.67 -6.63
CA ASN A 305 -54.42 -7.93 -6.89
C ASN A 305 -53.55 -9.16 -6.59
N LEU A 306 -52.24 -9.10 -6.87
CA LEU A 306 -51.28 -10.16 -6.55
C LEU A 306 -51.15 -10.38 -5.03
N ALA A 307 -51.18 -9.30 -4.24
CA ALA A 307 -51.14 -9.37 -2.77
C ALA A 307 -52.44 -9.91 -2.14
N ALA A 308 -53.58 -9.78 -2.83
CA ALA A 308 -54.85 -10.36 -2.38
C ALA A 308 -54.92 -11.87 -2.68
N LEU A 309 -54.36 -12.33 -3.79
CA LEU A 309 -54.32 -13.74 -4.20
C LEU A 309 -53.44 -14.61 -3.27
N SER A 310 -52.36 -14.06 -2.71
CA SER A 310 -51.51 -14.78 -1.74
C SER A 310 -52.13 -14.94 -0.35
N ALA A 311 -53.15 -14.15 -0.01
CA ALA A 311 -53.86 -14.22 1.27
C ALA A 311 -54.98 -15.29 1.30
N THR A 312 -55.50 -15.70 0.14
CA THR A 312 -56.69 -16.57 0.03
C THR A 312 -56.37 -18.06 0.20
N GLY A 313 -55.08 -18.46 0.18
CA GLY A 313 -54.66 -19.86 0.22
C GLY A 313 -54.70 -20.57 1.58
N VAL A 314 -55.06 -19.90 2.69
CA VAL A 314 -54.86 -20.47 4.04
C VAL A 314 -56.14 -20.67 4.88
N SER A 315 -57.32 -20.17 4.46
CA SER A 315 -58.47 -20.05 5.40
C SER A 315 -59.76 -20.81 5.10
N THR A 316 -59.75 -21.84 4.26
CA THR A 316 -60.95 -22.70 4.13
C THR A 316 -60.54 -24.15 4.32
N LEU A 317 -60.90 -24.74 5.46
CA LEU A 317 -61.11 -26.19 5.72
C LEU A 317 -61.17 -26.53 7.23
N ALA A 318 -60.91 -25.58 8.13
CA ALA A 318 -61.09 -25.79 9.58
C ALA A 318 -62.53 -25.53 10.04
N MET A 319 -63.51 -26.30 9.56
CA MET A 319 -64.79 -26.49 10.26
C MET A 319 -65.36 -27.87 9.94
N GLY A 320 -65.13 -28.83 10.85
CA GLY A 320 -65.87 -30.08 10.94
C GLY A 320 -66.78 -30.03 12.16
N ALA A 321 -68.08 -29.95 11.93
CA ALA A 321 -69.11 -30.18 12.93
C ALA A 321 -69.25 -31.69 13.23
N ASP A 322 -69.72 -31.95 14.45
CA ASP A 322 -70.24 -33.20 15.02
C ASP A 322 -69.27 -34.04 15.87
N GLY A 323 -69.48 -33.92 17.19
CA GLY A 323 -68.79 -34.64 18.25
C GLY A 323 -69.20 -36.12 18.36
N ARG A 324 -68.49 -36.99 17.64
CA ARG A 324 -68.34 -38.40 18.01
C ARG A 324 -66.88 -38.79 17.96
N ALA A 325 -66.41 -39.49 19.00
CA ALA A 325 -65.06 -39.98 19.12
C ALA A 325 -64.71 -40.89 17.93
N ILE A 326 -63.84 -40.39 17.05
CA ILE A 326 -63.21 -41.15 15.97
C ILE A 326 -61.96 -41.81 16.57
N ASP A 327 -61.68 -43.05 16.16
CA ASP A 327 -60.51 -43.81 16.60
C ASP A 327 -59.20 -43.01 16.31
N PRO A 328 -58.33 -42.78 17.32
CA PRO A 328 -57.12 -41.96 17.15
C PRO A 328 -56.19 -42.46 16.04
N MET A 329 -56.24 -43.75 15.69
CA MET A 329 -55.46 -44.30 14.56
C MET A 329 -55.95 -43.74 13.20
N VAL A 330 -57.25 -43.52 13.04
CA VAL A 330 -57.87 -43.01 11.80
C VAL A 330 -57.56 -41.52 11.62
N GLU A 331 -57.49 -40.77 12.72
CA GLU A 331 -57.14 -39.34 12.72
C GLU A 331 -55.66 -39.11 12.36
N ILE A 332 -54.75 -39.93 12.89
CA ILE A 332 -53.31 -39.85 12.58
C ILE A 332 -53.05 -40.17 11.10
N ILE A 333 -53.66 -41.23 10.55
CA ILE A 333 -53.47 -41.60 9.15
C ILE A 333 -54.10 -40.56 8.22
N GLY A 334 -55.27 -40.01 8.57
CA GLY A 334 -55.92 -38.93 7.84
C GLY A 334 -55.11 -37.63 7.84
N ALA A 335 -54.55 -37.23 8.99
CA ALA A 335 -53.66 -36.08 9.08
C ALA A 335 -52.38 -36.25 8.26
N LYS A 336 -51.80 -37.47 8.27
CA LYS A 336 -50.61 -37.79 7.47
C LYS A 336 -50.90 -37.75 5.97
N LEU A 337 -52.03 -38.33 5.52
CA LEU A 337 -52.47 -38.28 4.12
C LEU A 337 -52.70 -36.83 3.66
N ASN A 338 -53.37 -36.00 4.47
CA ASN A 338 -53.59 -34.59 4.17
C ASN A 338 -52.27 -33.81 4.05
N SER A 339 -51.28 -34.11 4.91
CA SER A 339 -49.97 -33.48 4.82
C SER A 339 -49.20 -33.89 3.57
N LEU A 340 -49.30 -35.16 3.13
CA LEU A 340 -48.68 -35.63 1.90
C LEU A 340 -49.34 -35.04 0.65
N GLU A 341 -50.67 -34.94 0.63
CA GLU A 341 -51.40 -34.26 -0.46
C GLU A 341 -51.03 -32.78 -0.57
N TYR A 342 -50.88 -32.08 0.56
CA TYR A 342 -50.42 -30.70 0.57
C TYR A 342 -49.01 -30.55 -0.04
N VAL A 343 -48.06 -31.40 0.38
CA VAL A 343 -46.70 -31.39 -0.16
C VAL A 343 -46.68 -31.78 -1.64
N ARG A 344 -47.57 -32.66 -2.08
CA ARG A 344 -47.73 -33.02 -3.49
C ARG A 344 -48.16 -31.84 -4.35
N ILE A 345 -49.16 -31.09 -3.91
CA ILE A 345 -49.64 -29.90 -4.61
C ILE A 345 -48.52 -28.85 -4.70
N ASP A 346 -47.78 -28.66 -3.61
CA ASP A 346 -46.61 -27.77 -3.59
C ASP A 346 -45.54 -28.21 -4.61
N MET A 347 -45.19 -29.50 -4.64
CA MET A 347 -44.21 -30.04 -5.60
C MET A 347 -44.66 -29.93 -7.06
N LEU A 348 -45.95 -30.14 -7.34
CA LEU A 348 -46.54 -29.96 -8.67
C LEU A 348 -46.49 -28.49 -9.11
N ASN A 349 -46.77 -27.56 -8.20
CA ASN A 349 -46.66 -26.13 -8.48
C ASN A 349 -45.22 -25.73 -8.78
N ARG A 350 -44.24 -26.24 -8.01
CA ARG A 350 -42.81 -26.04 -8.28
C ARG A 350 -42.37 -26.64 -9.61
N GLN A 351 -42.86 -27.83 -9.96
CA GLN A 351 -42.54 -28.46 -11.25
C GLN A 351 -43.03 -27.56 -12.40
N ARG A 352 -44.26 -27.08 -12.32
CA ARG A 352 -44.85 -26.18 -13.32
C ARG A 352 -44.13 -24.84 -13.39
N GLU A 353 -43.72 -24.28 -12.25
CA GLU A 353 -42.88 -23.07 -12.18
C GLU A 353 -41.55 -23.27 -12.91
N ALA A 354 -40.87 -24.40 -12.66
CA ALA A 354 -39.62 -24.74 -13.34
C ALA A 354 -39.79 -24.99 -14.84
N GLU A 355 -40.90 -25.61 -15.28
CA GLU A 355 -41.22 -25.78 -16.71
C GLU A 355 -41.48 -24.45 -17.42
N LEU A 356 -42.21 -23.54 -16.77
CA LEU A 356 -42.45 -22.20 -17.30
C LEU A 356 -41.16 -21.37 -17.36
N TYR A 357 -40.30 -21.49 -16.35
CA TYR A 357 -38.98 -20.86 -16.33
C TYR A 357 -38.06 -21.41 -17.43
N ALA A 358 -38.15 -22.71 -17.75
CA ALA A 358 -37.40 -23.32 -18.83
C ALA A 358 -37.83 -22.82 -20.23
N GLN A 359 -39.10 -22.47 -20.40
CA GLN A 359 -39.64 -21.95 -21.66
C GLN A 359 -39.22 -20.50 -21.95
N ASP A 360 -39.12 -19.66 -20.92
CA ASP A 360 -38.78 -18.23 -21.06
C ASP A 360 -37.88 -17.75 -19.91
N PRO A 361 -36.59 -18.15 -19.90
CA PRO A 361 -35.68 -17.78 -18.84
C PRO A 361 -35.32 -16.28 -18.95
N PRO A 362 -35.37 -15.53 -17.84
CA PRO A 362 -35.05 -14.11 -17.83
C PRO A 362 -33.59 -13.82 -18.25
N GLY A 363 -32.65 -14.74 -18.01
CA GLY A 363 -31.20 -14.55 -18.22
C GLY A 363 -30.50 -14.05 -16.95
N MET A 364 -29.17 -14.22 -16.88
CA MET A 364 -28.37 -13.78 -15.72
C MET A 364 -27.85 -12.33 -15.87
N ALA A 365 -27.86 -11.79 -17.09
CA ALA A 365 -27.42 -10.44 -17.37
C ALA A 365 -28.18 -9.83 -18.55
N ARG A 366 -28.20 -8.50 -18.60
CA ARG A 366 -28.71 -7.71 -19.73
C ARG A 366 -27.67 -6.68 -20.15
N ILE A 367 -27.74 -6.23 -21.39
CA ILE A 367 -26.87 -5.17 -21.89
C ILE A 367 -27.27 -3.86 -21.20
N HIS A 368 -26.33 -3.25 -20.48
CA HIS A 368 -26.54 -1.95 -19.83
C HIS A 368 -26.19 -0.81 -20.77
N ALA A 369 -24.99 -0.89 -21.37
CA ALA A 369 -24.52 0.07 -22.35
C ALA A 369 -23.73 -0.67 -23.45
N PRO A 370 -24.15 -0.59 -24.72
CA PRO A 370 -23.38 -1.14 -25.83
C PRO A 370 -22.13 -0.31 -26.10
N ALA A 371 -21.11 -0.93 -26.69
CA ALA A 371 -19.93 -0.23 -27.16
C ALA A 371 -20.30 0.70 -28.32
N THR A 372 -19.80 1.93 -28.28
CA THR A 372 -19.93 2.92 -29.36
C THR A 372 -18.55 3.49 -29.73
N LEU A 373 -18.40 4.08 -30.91
CA LEU A 373 -17.14 4.70 -31.34
C LEU A 373 -16.62 5.76 -30.35
N LYS A 374 -17.49 6.38 -29.55
CA LYS A 374 -17.13 7.34 -28.50
C LYS A 374 -16.51 6.70 -27.26
N THR A 375 -16.80 5.42 -27.01
CA THR A 375 -16.25 4.64 -25.88
C THR A 375 -14.91 3.98 -26.21
N VAL A 376 -14.44 4.11 -27.45
CA VAL A 376 -13.17 3.52 -27.89
C VAL A 376 -12.02 4.36 -27.35
N SER A 377 -11.20 3.74 -26.51
CA SER A 377 -9.97 4.35 -26.02
C SER A 377 -8.78 3.89 -26.88
N PRO A 378 -7.99 4.81 -27.44
CA PRO A 378 -6.72 4.45 -28.07
C PRO A 378 -5.74 4.01 -26.98
N ASN A 379 -5.12 2.85 -27.15
CA ASN A 379 -4.04 2.43 -26.26
C ASN A 379 -2.92 3.48 -26.33
N HIS A 380 -2.30 3.83 -25.19
CA HIS A 380 -1.28 4.89 -25.07
C HIS A 380 0.03 4.52 -25.80
N ARG A 381 -0.02 4.50 -27.14
CA ARG A 381 1.11 4.20 -28.02
C ARG A 381 2.25 5.19 -27.80
N GLU A 382 1.91 6.48 -27.70
CA GLU A 382 2.88 7.55 -27.45
C GLU A 382 3.65 7.35 -26.14
N LEU A 383 2.97 6.87 -25.09
CA LEU A 383 3.61 6.58 -23.80
C LEU A 383 4.59 5.41 -23.92
N LYS A 384 4.21 4.34 -24.62
CA LYS A 384 5.08 3.17 -24.83
C LYS A 384 6.31 3.51 -25.67
N ILE A 385 6.13 4.27 -26.74
CA ILE A 385 7.24 4.79 -27.57
C ILE A 385 8.13 5.70 -26.71
N GLY A 386 7.53 6.55 -25.87
CA GLY A 386 8.26 7.40 -24.92
C GLY A 386 9.15 6.62 -23.97
N ILE A 387 8.64 5.55 -23.34
CA ILE A 387 9.42 4.69 -22.42
C ILE A 387 10.60 4.03 -23.15
N VAL A 388 10.36 3.47 -24.34
CA VAL A 388 11.40 2.82 -25.16
C VAL A 388 12.48 3.82 -25.58
N SER A 389 12.10 5.06 -25.91
CA SER A 389 13.03 6.13 -26.28
C SER A 389 13.89 6.57 -25.09
N VAL A 390 13.30 6.69 -23.90
CA VAL A 390 14.06 6.99 -22.67
C VAL A 390 15.08 5.90 -22.38
N PHE A 391 14.70 4.62 -22.52
CA PHE A 391 15.62 3.51 -22.37
C PHE A 391 16.79 3.57 -23.38
N GLY A 392 16.48 3.88 -24.65
CA GLY A 392 17.50 4.12 -25.67
C GLY A 392 18.45 5.26 -25.32
N GLY A 393 17.95 6.33 -24.70
CA GLY A 393 18.79 7.43 -24.20
C GLY A 393 19.75 7.03 -23.09
N PHE A 394 19.31 6.20 -22.13
CA PHE A 394 20.21 5.65 -21.11
C PHE A 394 21.30 4.77 -21.70
N LEU A 395 20.94 3.90 -22.66
CA LEU A 395 21.90 3.02 -23.32
C LEU A 395 22.93 3.82 -24.13
N GLY A 396 22.48 4.85 -24.86
CA GLY A 396 23.36 5.77 -25.59
C GLY A 396 24.31 6.55 -24.67
N MET A 397 23.84 6.96 -23.50
CA MET A 397 24.68 7.61 -22.48
C MET A 397 25.74 6.65 -21.92
N LEU A 398 25.40 5.38 -21.67
CA LEU A 398 26.37 4.37 -21.22
C LEU A 398 27.44 4.07 -22.27
N CYS A 399 27.07 3.94 -23.54
CA CYS A 399 28.03 3.78 -24.63
C CYS A 399 28.97 4.99 -24.74
N ALA A 400 28.44 6.21 -24.64
CA ALA A 400 29.25 7.44 -24.64
C ALA A 400 30.19 7.50 -23.43
N LEU A 401 29.74 7.09 -22.25
CA LEU A 401 30.58 7.00 -21.04
C LEU A 401 31.74 6.01 -21.24
N GLY A 402 31.46 4.84 -21.81
CA GLY A 402 32.48 3.83 -22.12
C GLY A 402 33.53 4.36 -23.09
N LEU A 403 33.09 5.07 -24.14
CA LEU A 403 33.98 5.65 -25.15
C LEU A 403 34.86 6.78 -24.56
N VAL A 404 34.28 7.63 -23.72
CA VAL A 404 35.02 8.68 -22.99
C VAL A 404 36.07 8.09 -22.06
N LEU A 405 35.73 7.06 -21.27
CA LEU A 405 36.68 6.38 -20.39
C LEU A 405 37.80 5.69 -21.17
N LEU A 406 37.49 5.11 -22.34
CA LEU A 406 38.47 4.48 -23.21
C LEU A 406 39.45 5.50 -23.78
N THR A 407 38.98 6.69 -24.18
CA THR A 407 39.89 7.76 -24.64
C THR A 407 40.83 8.27 -23.55
N GLU A 408 40.39 8.32 -22.30
CA GLU A 408 41.23 8.74 -21.19
C GLU A 408 42.24 7.65 -20.79
N ALA A 409 41.85 6.37 -20.87
CA ALA A 409 42.73 5.25 -20.55
C ALA A 409 43.97 5.15 -21.46
N VAL A 410 43.90 5.72 -22.66
CA VAL A 410 44.97 5.70 -23.67
C VAL A 410 45.90 6.93 -23.55
N ASP A 411 45.55 7.94 -22.75
CA ASP A 411 46.35 9.17 -22.60
C ASP A 411 47.50 8.97 -21.61
N SER A 412 48.75 8.92 -22.11
CA SER A 412 49.98 8.64 -21.36
C SER A 412 50.63 9.88 -20.73
N ARG A 413 50.03 11.06 -20.86
CA ARG A 413 50.64 12.34 -20.44
C ARG A 413 50.62 12.53 -18.92
N LEU A 414 51.65 13.21 -18.40
CA LEU A 414 51.76 13.57 -16.99
C LEU A 414 50.80 14.70 -16.65
N LYS A 415 49.82 14.46 -15.75
CA LYS A 415 48.76 15.43 -15.42
C LYS A 415 48.84 15.96 -13.98
N SER A 416 49.41 15.19 -13.05
CA SER A 416 49.46 15.54 -11.63
C SER A 416 50.84 15.38 -11.01
N ALA A 417 51.07 16.06 -9.88
CA ALA A 417 52.31 15.94 -9.12
C ALA A 417 52.58 14.51 -8.64
N ASP A 418 51.52 13.75 -8.38
CA ASP A 418 51.60 12.33 -8.02
C ASP A 418 52.03 11.46 -9.22
N ASP A 419 51.59 11.79 -10.45
CA ASP A 419 52.08 11.13 -11.67
C ASP A 419 53.58 11.39 -11.85
N LEU A 420 54.02 12.64 -11.71
CA LEU A 420 55.42 13.00 -11.83
C LEU A 420 56.29 12.32 -10.75
N LYS A 421 55.83 12.28 -9.50
CA LYS A 421 56.54 11.59 -8.42
C LYS A 421 56.69 10.08 -8.71
N ARG A 422 55.63 9.44 -9.23
CA ARG A 422 55.63 8.02 -9.60
C ARG A 422 56.60 7.72 -10.74
N VAL A 423 56.59 8.56 -11.78
CA VAL A 423 57.38 8.36 -13.00
C VAL A 423 58.83 8.77 -12.80
N ALA A 424 59.09 9.98 -12.28
CA ALA A 424 60.43 10.50 -12.07
C ALA A 424 61.18 9.80 -10.93
N ARG A 425 60.47 9.26 -9.93
CA ARG A 425 61.06 8.74 -8.67
C ARG A 425 62.00 9.74 -8.00
N LEU A 426 61.66 11.03 -8.09
CA LEU A 426 62.35 12.14 -7.47
C LEU A 426 61.39 12.85 -6.51
N PRO A 427 61.89 13.53 -5.46
CA PRO A 427 61.03 14.40 -4.67
C PRO A 427 60.51 15.53 -5.55
N VAL A 428 59.18 15.66 -5.65
CA VAL A 428 58.56 16.84 -6.26
C VAL A 428 58.72 18.00 -5.31
N LEU A 429 59.48 19.01 -5.73
CA LEU A 429 59.92 20.12 -4.89
C LEU A 429 58.85 21.20 -4.79
N SER A 430 58.15 21.46 -5.89
CA SER A 430 57.10 22.47 -6.01
C SER A 430 56.20 22.13 -7.19
N THR A 431 54.94 22.57 -7.14
CA THR A 431 54.03 22.58 -8.28
C THR A 431 53.65 24.03 -8.56
N LEU A 432 53.60 24.39 -9.83
CA LEU A 432 53.23 25.72 -10.28
C LEU A 432 51.98 25.63 -11.15
N GLY A 433 51.03 26.53 -10.91
CA GLY A 433 49.88 26.74 -11.79
C GLY A 433 50.31 27.34 -13.13
N ASP A 434 49.38 27.64 -14.02
CA ASP A 434 49.76 28.26 -15.29
C ASP A 434 50.25 29.70 -15.08
N LEU A 435 51.57 29.90 -15.25
CA LEU A 435 52.23 31.20 -15.12
C LEU A 435 51.61 32.27 -16.04
N ASN A 436 51.06 31.87 -17.19
CA ASN A 436 50.43 32.80 -18.12
C ASN A 436 49.08 33.34 -17.61
N GLU A 437 48.42 32.63 -16.69
CA GLU A 437 47.13 33.03 -16.10
C GLU A 437 47.28 33.62 -14.68
N MET A 438 48.46 33.45 -14.05
CA MET A 438 48.73 33.92 -12.70
C MET A 438 49.05 35.42 -12.66
N HIS A 439 48.41 36.14 -11.73
CA HIS A 439 48.76 37.53 -11.42
C HIS A 439 50.21 37.65 -10.89
N GLU A 440 50.86 38.77 -11.18
CA GLU A 440 52.27 39.04 -10.87
C GLU A 440 52.62 38.78 -9.39
N GLU A 441 51.76 39.20 -8.44
CA GLU A 441 51.94 38.94 -7.01
C GLU A 441 52.00 37.44 -6.66
N ALA A 442 51.19 36.61 -7.34
CA ALA A 442 51.16 35.17 -7.10
C ALA A 442 52.41 34.48 -7.64
N GLN A 443 52.99 35.00 -8.73
CA GLN A 443 54.24 34.52 -9.30
C GLN A 443 55.42 34.84 -8.36
N THR A 444 55.50 36.07 -7.84
CA THR A 444 56.55 36.47 -6.88
C THR A 444 56.47 35.67 -5.58
N GLN A 445 55.27 35.47 -5.03
CA GLN A 445 55.06 34.64 -3.83
C GLN A 445 55.49 33.19 -4.05
N TRP A 446 55.15 32.63 -5.21
CA TRP A 446 55.57 31.29 -5.58
C TRP A 446 57.09 31.20 -5.72
N ALA A 447 57.71 32.17 -6.40
CA ALA A 447 59.15 32.20 -6.63
C ALA A 447 59.92 32.25 -5.30
N PHE A 448 59.47 33.08 -4.35
CA PHE A 448 60.06 33.17 -3.01
C PHE A 448 59.90 31.87 -2.19
N ARG A 449 58.70 31.25 -2.23
CA ARG A 449 58.45 29.95 -1.58
C ARG A 449 59.30 28.83 -2.19
N THR A 450 59.41 28.80 -3.51
CA THR A 450 60.19 27.78 -4.21
C THR A 450 61.68 27.98 -3.95
N TRP A 451 62.18 29.21 -3.99
CA TRP A 451 63.57 29.53 -3.66
C TRP A 451 63.92 29.10 -2.23
N THR A 452 63.10 29.43 -1.24
CA THR A 452 63.34 29.03 0.17
C THR A 452 63.33 27.51 0.37
N MET A 453 62.43 26.77 -0.31
CA MET A 453 62.43 25.30 -0.29
C MET A 453 63.63 24.68 -1.00
N LEU A 454 64.04 25.26 -2.14
CA LEU A 454 65.16 24.81 -2.96
C LEU A 454 66.50 25.04 -2.27
N GLN A 455 66.68 26.23 -1.67
CA GLN A 455 67.89 26.62 -0.96
C GLN A 455 68.29 25.62 0.13
N GLY A 456 67.31 25.06 0.86
CA GLY A 456 67.55 24.07 1.92
C GLY A 456 67.91 22.66 1.42
N ARG A 457 67.68 22.36 0.13
CA ARG A 457 67.88 21.02 -0.45
C ARG A 457 69.05 20.94 -1.44
N LEU A 458 69.59 22.07 -1.87
CA LEU A 458 70.75 22.10 -2.76
C LEU A 458 72.06 21.89 -2.01
N SER A 459 72.92 21.06 -2.57
CA SER A 459 74.28 20.89 -2.06
C SER A 459 75.11 22.15 -2.32
N ARG A 460 75.74 22.69 -1.26
CA ARG A 460 76.71 23.78 -1.38
C ARG A 460 78.06 23.20 -1.79
N SER A 461 78.74 23.84 -2.73
CA SER A 461 80.10 23.44 -3.11
C SER A 461 81.09 23.67 -1.95
N GLN A 462 82.19 22.90 -1.91
CA GLN A 462 83.17 22.94 -0.80
C GLN A 462 83.84 24.31 -0.61
N ASN A 463 83.71 25.24 -1.55
CA ASN A 463 84.26 26.60 -1.47
C ASN A 463 83.30 27.61 -2.13
N HIS A 464 82.21 27.96 -1.44
CA HIS A 464 81.33 29.14 -1.63
C HIS A 464 80.82 29.51 -3.04
N GLY A 465 79.72 28.85 -3.42
CA GLY A 465 78.79 29.22 -4.49
C GLY A 465 77.76 28.11 -4.70
N LEU A 466 76.47 28.44 -4.86
CA LEU A 466 75.40 27.46 -5.08
C LEU A 466 75.12 27.35 -6.59
N VAL A 467 75.31 26.17 -7.17
CA VAL A 467 75.11 25.95 -8.61
C VAL A 467 74.00 24.94 -8.85
N CYS A 468 73.04 25.30 -9.71
CA CYS A 468 71.91 24.45 -10.06
C CYS A 468 71.64 24.50 -11.57
N GLY A 469 71.63 23.33 -12.22
CA GLY A 469 71.15 23.19 -13.59
C GLY A 469 69.68 22.85 -13.65
N ILE A 470 68.96 23.35 -14.65
CA ILE A 470 67.55 23.01 -14.90
C ILE A 470 67.41 22.47 -16.32
N THR A 471 66.76 21.33 -16.47
CA THR A 471 66.46 20.67 -17.76
C THR A 471 65.02 20.13 -17.77
N SER A 472 64.51 19.75 -18.93
CA SER A 472 63.14 19.30 -19.18
C SER A 472 63.09 18.19 -20.23
N SER A 473 61.91 17.60 -20.46
CA SER A 473 61.76 16.54 -21.49
C SER A 473 61.82 17.11 -22.90
N THR A 474 61.02 18.15 -23.14
CA THR A 474 60.86 18.81 -24.44
C THR A 474 61.09 20.32 -24.32
N GLU A 475 61.11 21.00 -25.47
CA GLU A 475 61.13 22.48 -25.51
C GLU A 475 59.78 23.07 -25.05
N GLY A 476 59.78 24.34 -24.63
CA GLY A 476 58.55 25.05 -24.27
C GLY A 476 57.97 24.75 -22.88
N GLU A 477 58.61 23.91 -22.06
CA GLU A 477 58.11 23.57 -20.72
C GLU A 477 58.29 24.68 -19.65
N GLY A 478 58.90 25.83 -20.00
CA GLY A 478 58.97 27.00 -19.11
C GLY A 478 60.24 27.15 -18.26
N ARG A 479 61.34 26.50 -18.64
CA ARG A 479 62.65 26.56 -17.96
C ARG A 479 63.19 27.98 -17.79
N SER A 480 63.22 28.77 -18.87
CA SER A 480 63.79 30.14 -18.85
C SER A 480 62.96 31.05 -17.93
N THR A 481 61.63 30.94 -17.98
CA THR A 481 60.71 31.67 -17.09
C THR A 481 60.94 31.30 -15.62
N TRP A 482 61.11 30.00 -15.34
CA TRP A 482 61.45 29.50 -13.99
C TRP A 482 62.78 30.04 -13.48
N ILE A 483 63.80 30.04 -14.32
CA ILE A 483 65.14 30.55 -13.97
C ILE A 483 65.08 32.04 -13.67
N SER A 484 64.36 32.82 -14.46
CA SER A 484 64.22 34.27 -14.24
C SER A 484 63.54 34.58 -12.91
N LEU A 485 62.41 33.91 -12.62
CA LEU A 485 61.67 34.12 -11.38
C LEU A 485 62.46 33.68 -10.14
N LEU A 486 63.18 32.56 -10.23
CA LEU A 486 64.05 32.10 -9.14
C LEU A 486 65.26 33.02 -8.95
N ALA A 487 65.82 33.55 -10.03
CA ALA A 487 66.93 34.50 -9.97
C ALA A 487 66.52 35.81 -9.28
N GLU A 488 65.33 36.31 -9.59
CA GLU A 488 64.75 37.47 -8.92
C GLU A 488 64.51 37.21 -7.42
N ALA A 489 63.90 36.06 -7.07
CA ALA A 489 63.66 35.68 -5.68
C ALA A 489 64.96 35.48 -4.87
N ALA A 490 65.99 34.92 -5.49
CA ALA A 490 67.31 34.74 -4.87
C ALA A 490 68.03 36.08 -4.66
N SER A 491 67.94 36.99 -5.63
CA SER A 491 68.46 38.36 -5.56
C SER A 491 67.82 39.14 -4.41
N LEU A 492 66.48 39.10 -4.30
CA LEU A 492 65.73 39.73 -3.20
C LEU A 492 66.08 39.12 -1.82
N SER A 493 66.58 37.89 -1.79
CA SER A 493 67.06 37.22 -0.57
C SER A 493 68.52 37.58 -0.22
N GLY A 494 69.16 38.49 -0.96
CA GLY A 494 70.51 38.98 -0.70
C GLY A 494 71.63 38.20 -1.37
N PHE A 495 71.32 37.27 -2.29
CA PHE A 495 72.32 36.56 -3.08
C PHE A 495 72.67 37.34 -4.35
N ARG A 496 73.93 37.24 -4.78
CA ARG A 496 74.30 37.59 -6.16
C ARG A 496 73.90 36.44 -7.05
N VAL A 497 73.30 36.71 -8.21
CA VAL A 497 72.81 35.66 -9.09
C VAL A 497 73.45 35.77 -10.47
N LEU A 498 73.89 34.62 -10.97
CA LEU A 498 74.39 34.44 -12.32
C LEU A 498 73.50 33.44 -13.04
N THR A 499 72.79 33.89 -14.08
CA THR A 499 71.97 33.01 -14.93
C THR A 499 72.70 32.76 -16.24
N ILE A 500 72.84 31.49 -16.63
CA ILE A 500 73.55 31.08 -17.84
C ILE A 500 72.56 30.34 -18.74
N ALA A 501 72.24 30.90 -19.89
CA ALA A 501 71.40 30.25 -20.90
C ALA A 501 72.28 29.53 -21.92
N THR A 502 72.12 28.21 -22.08
CA THR A 502 72.92 27.42 -23.05
C THR A 502 72.39 27.44 -24.49
N GLN A 503 71.28 28.16 -24.73
CA GLN A 503 70.68 28.38 -26.04
C GLN A 503 70.61 29.90 -26.34
N PRO A 504 70.67 30.32 -27.61
CA PRO A 504 70.45 31.71 -27.98
C PRO A 504 69.00 32.10 -27.64
N SER A 505 68.83 33.19 -26.89
CA SER A 505 67.52 33.79 -26.68
C SER A 505 67.03 34.35 -28.02
N ALA A 506 65.79 34.06 -28.41
CA ALA A 506 65.12 34.85 -29.43
C ALA A 506 64.91 36.25 -28.84
N THR A 507 65.60 37.26 -29.38
CA THR A 507 65.37 38.66 -29.03
C THR A 507 63.87 38.99 -29.19
N PRO A 508 63.22 39.67 -28.24
CA PRO A 508 61.86 40.16 -28.43
C PRO A 508 61.91 41.39 -29.34
N ALA A 509 61.96 41.17 -30.66
CA ALA A 509 61.98 42.25 -31.65
C ALA A 509 61.24 41.92 -32.96
N ASP A 510 60.39 40.88 -33.00
CA ASP A 510 59.63 40.51 -34.21
C ASP A 510 58.10 40.40 -33.99
N SER A 511 57.56 41.08 -32.97
CA SER A 511 56.11 41.20 -32.80
C SER A 511 55.69 42.63 -32.48
N SER A 512 56.03 43.56 -33.37
CA SER A 512 55.32 44.84 -33.51
C SER A 512 55.59 45.44 -34.88
N GLU A 513 55.20 44.73 -35.94
CA GLU A 513 54.70 45.41 -37.14
C GLU A 513 53.20 45.69 -36.92
N GLN A 514 52.80 46.92 -37.25
CA GLN A 514 51.46 47.51 -37.20
C GLN A 514 50.98 48.04 -35.84
N LEU A 515 51.32 49.30 -35.57
CA LEU A 515 50.38 50.44 -35.65
C LEU A 515 51.04 51.70 -35.06
N ALA A 516 51.37 52.67 -35.91
CA ALA A 516 51.19 54.12 -35.70
C ALA A 516 52.14 54.91 -36.63
N GLU A 517 51.56 55.52 -37.65
CA GLU A 517 52.15 56.67 -38.34
C GLU A 517 52.34 57.82 -37.34
N GLY A 518 53.48 58.52 -37.40
CA GLY A 518 53.69 59.74 -36.63
C GLY A 518 55.14 60.19 -36.55
N SER A 519 55.52 61.02 -37.51
CA SER A 519 56.77 61.81 -37.63
C SER A 519 57.39 62.36 -36.33
N VAL A 520 58.73 62.38 -36.23
CA VAL A 520 59.62 63.58 -36.13
C VAL A 520 61.09 63.12 -36.02
N ASP A 521 62.00 63.84 -36.70
CA ASP A 521 63.45 63.59 -36.88
C ASP A 521 64.29 63.48 -35.58
N PRO A 522 65.48 62.83 -35.62
CA PRO A 522 66.40 62.69 -34.48
C PRO A 522 67.50 63.77 -34.46
N PRO A 523 68.14 64.03 -33.30
CA PRO A 523 69.52 64.52 -33.27
C PRO A 523 70.51 63.43 -32.82
N GLU A 524 71.72 63.63 -33.31
CA GLU A 524 72.93 62.82 -33.21
C GLU A 524 73.36 62.48 -31.78
N THR A 525 73.88 61.26 -31.58
CA THR A 525 75.03 60.95 -30.70
C THR A 525 75.44 59.49 -30.91
N MET A 526 76.09 59.22 -32.06
CA MET A 526 77.01 58.09 -32.19
C MET A 526 78.28 58.43 -31.43
N ASN A 527 78.62 57.68 -30.37
CA ASN A 527 79.99 57.38 -29.91
C ASN A 527 80.04 56.66 -28.52
N ALA A 528 79.15 55.67 -28.28
CA ALA A 528 79.26 54.84 -27.06
C ALA A 528 78.94 53.34 -27.25
N VAL A 529 78.59 52.89 -28.46
CA VAL A 529 78.05 51.53 -28.68
C VAL A 529 79.08 50.53 -29.23
N GLU A 530 80.27 50.98 -29.65
CA GLU A 530 81.31 50.09 -30.19
C GLU A 530 82.01 49.18 -29.14
N ASN A 531 81.80 49.41 -27.84
CA ASN A 531 82.45 48.59 -26.80
C ASN A 531 81.66 47.35 -26.35
N ASN A 532 80.40 47.15 -26.77
CA ASN A 532 79.58 46.02 -26.31
C ASN A 532 79.52 44.82 -27.26
N HIS A 533 79.92 44.96 -28.53
CA HIS A 533 79.87 43.85 -29.49
C HIS A 533 81.03 42.83 -29.38
N ALA A 534 82.09 43.13 -28.62
CA ALA A 534 83.21 42.21 -28.39
C ALA A 534 83.01 41.24 -27.20
N LEU A 535 81.90 41.36 -26.46
CA LEU A 535 81.64 40.61 -25.22
C LEU A 535 80.87 39.28 -25.43
N THR A 536 80.28 39.05 -26.59
CA THR A 536 79.38 37.89 -26.82
C THR A 536 80.09 36.64 -27.36
N SER A 537 81.33 36.74 -27.87
CA SER A 537 81.97 35.63 -28.58
C SER A 537 82.92 34.77 -27.75
N ASN A 538 83.30 35.15 -26.51
CA ASN A 538 84.31 34.40 -25.75
C ASN A 538 84.24 34.51 -24.21
N VAL A 539 83.02 34.49 -23.65
CA VAL A 539 82.79 34.64 -22.20
C VAL A 539 83.46 33.55 -21.36
N LEU A 540 83.52 32.31 -21.85
CA LEU A 540 84.13 31.18 -21.13
C LEU A 540 85.67 31.25 -21.06
N ALA A 541 86.33 32.00 -21.94
CA ALA A 541 87.78 32.11 -21.97
C ALA A 541 88.32 33.08 -20.90
N PHE A 542 87.48 33.97 -20.37
CA PHE A 542 87.88 35.03 -19.42
C PHE A 542 86.92 35.14 -18.22
N PRO A 543 86.85 34.12 -17.33
CA PRO A 543 85.89 34.09 -16.22
C PRO A 543 86.08 35.23 -15.19
N ALA A 544 87.26 35.85 -15.13
CA ALA A 544 87.55 36.98 -14.26
C ALA A 544 86.74 38.25 -14.60
N ARG A 545 86.37 38.46 -15.87
CA ARG A 545 85.59 39.64 -16.30
C ARG A 545 84.12 39.55 -15.87
N VAL A 546 83.54 38.36 -15.91
CA VAL A 546 82.20 38.09 -15.36
C VAL A 546 82.21 38.29 -13.84
N THR A 547 83.31 37.90 -13.18
CA THR A 547 83.49 38.13 -11.75
C THR A 547 83.48 39.62 -11.41
N GLU A 548 84.15 40.46 -12.21
CA GLU A 548 84.16 41.92 -12.04
C GLU A 548 82.75 42.54 -12.19
N GLN A 549 81.91 42.02 -13.09
CA GLN A 549 80.51 42.46 -13.23
C GLN A 549 79.65 42.09 -12.01
N LEU A 550 79.98 41.00 -11.31
CA LEU A 550 79.28 40.53 -10.12
C LEU A 550 79.80 41.16 -8.82
N THR A 551 81.09 41.53 -8.75
CA THR A 551 81.74 41.95 -7.49
C THR A 551 82.30 43.37 -7.52
N GLY A 552 82.30 44.05 -8.66
CA GLY A 552 82.83 45.41 -8.83
C GLY A 552 81.94 46.52 -8.23
N PRO A 553 82.42 47.78 -8.22
CA PRO A 553 81.72 48.91 -7.61
C PRO A 553 80.37 49.26 -8.26
N ASN A 554 80.15 48.86 -9.52
CA ASN A 554 78.88 49.01 -10.26
C ASN A 554 78.20 47.64 -10.51
N SER A 555 78.33 46.69 -9.58
CA SER A 555 77.81 45.33 -9.76
C SER A 555 76.29 45.29 -9.88
N GLN A 556 75.77 44.50 -10.83
CA GLN A 556 74.35 44.17 -10.89
C GLN A 556 74.05 42.94 -10.00
N PRO A 557 72.90 42.91 -9.32
CA PRO A 557 72.55 41.80 -8.44
C PRO A 557 72.22 40.50 -9.21
N VAL A 558 71.77 40.62 -10.46
CA VAL A 558 71.54 39.51 -11.38
C VAL A 558 72.30 39.78 -12.68
N VAL A 559 73.17 38.88 -13.10
CA VAL A 559 73.90 38.95 -14.37
C VAL A 559 73.47 37.78 -15.25
N HIS A 560 72.99 38.08 -16.45
CA HIS A 560 72.58 37.07 -17.43
C HIS A 560 73.65 36.88 -18.52
N ILE A 561 74.15 35.66 -18.67
CA ILE A 561 75.08 35.27 -19.73
C ILE A 561 74.34 34.41 -20.75
N PRO A 562 74.06 34.95 -21.95
CA PRO A 562 73.65 34.12 -23.08
C PRO A 562 74.89 33.40 -23.63
N MET A 563 74.82 32.07 -23.75
CA MET A 563 75.83 31.31 -24.48
C MET A 563 75.44 31.27 -25.96
N PRO A 564 76.38 31.50 -26.90
CA PRO A 564 76.09 31.26 -28.31
C PRO A 564 75.87 29.77 -28.52
N GLY A 565 75.01 29.37 -29.46
CA GLY A 565 74.66 27.98 -29.81
C GLY A 565 75.84 27.15 -30.30
N TRP A 566 76.78 26.88 -29.40
CA TRP A 566 78.07 26.26 -29.66
C TRP A 566 77.95 24.74 -29.63
N VAL A 567 78.69 24.10 -30.55
CA VAL A 567 78.98 22.67 -30.44
C VAL A 567 79.96 22.44 -29.28
N TRP A 568 79.58 21.57 -28.34
CA TRP A 568 80.30 21.28 -27.09
C TRP A 568 81.48 20.31 -27.28
N ASN A 569 82.56 20.78 -27.91
CA ASN A 569 83.78 20.01 -28.06
C ASN A 569 84.55 19.82 -26.72
N LEU A 570 85.59 18.98 -26.72
CA LEU A 570 86.37 18.66 -25.51
C LEU A 570 87.01 19.91 -24.87
N GLU A 571 87.51 20.84 -25.69
CA GLU A 571 88.18 22.06 -25.22
C GLU A 571 87.20 23.02 -24.54
N ARG A 572 86.02 23.24 -25.12
CA ARG A 572 84.95 24.06 -24.54
C ARG A 572 84.41 23.46 -23.25
N ARG A 573 84.31 22.13 -23.16
CA ARG A 573 83.93 21.47 -21.89
C ARG A 573 84.99 21.67 -20.79
N LYS A 574 86.28 21.70 -21.15
CA LYS A 574 87.35 22.06 -20.20
C LYS A 574 87.24 23.52 -19.77
N GLN A 575 86.98 24.45 -20.69
CA GLN A 575 86.76 25.87 -20.40
C GLN A 575 85.53 26.10 -19.51
N TRP A 576 84.41 25.44 -19.81
CA TRP A 576 83.20 25.43 -18.98
C TRP A 576 83.49 24.99 -17.56
N ARG A 577 84.21 23.87 -17.40
CA ARG A 577 84.59 23.37 -16.08
C ARG A 577 85.51 24.34 -15.35
N ALA A 578 86.46 24.95 -16.04
CA ALA A 578 87.36 25.94 -15.47
C ALA A 578 86.62 27.22 -15.03
N ALA A 579 85.69 27.72 -15.85
CA ALA A 579 84.87 28.88 -15.55
C ALA A 579 83.91 28.62 -14.38
N LEU A 580 83.22 27.48 -14.37
CA LEU A 580 82.33 27.10 -13.28
C LEU A 580 83.10 26.99 -11.96
N ASN A 581 84.28 26.34 -11.96
CA ASN A 581 85.16 26.27 -10.80
C ASN A 581 85.71 27.63 -10.33
N HIS A 582 85.81 28.61 -11.24
CA HIS A 582 86.24 29.97 -10.91
C HIS A 582 85.11 30.76 -10.23
N TRP A 583 83.92 30.77 -10.84
CA TRP A 583 82.76 31.48 -10.30
C TRP A 583 82.23 30.85 -9.01
N CYS A 584 82.33 29.53 -8.88
CA CYS A 584 81.94 28.82 -7.67
C CYS A 584 82.72 29.24 -6.43
N LYS A 585 83.81 30.03 -6.51
CA LYS A 585 84.59 30.51 -5.35
C LYS A 585 84.09 31.86 -4.80
N ILE A 586 83.11 32.49 -5.45
CA ILE A 586 82.60 33.80 -5.08
C ILE A 586 81.56 33.65 -3.97
N ASP A 587 81.84 34.23 -2.81
CA ASP A 587 80.93 34.21 -1.66
C ASP A 587 79.55 34.78 -2.01
N ASN A 588 78.50 34.12 -1.50
CA ASN A 588 77.09 34.46 -1.71
C ASN A 588 76.64 34.53 -3.19
N LEU A 589 77.29 33.78 -4.09
CA LEU A 589 76.86 33.61 -5.48
C LEU A 589 75.94 32.39 -5.68
N VAL A 590 74.87 32.60 -6.45
CA VAL A 590 73.97 31.57 -6.98
C VAL A 590 74.11 31.52 -8.49
N ILE A 591 74.36 30.33 -9.05
CA ILE A 591 74.48 30.11 -10.49
C ILE A 591 73.34 29.20 -10.95
N PHE A 592 72.45 29.73 -11.78
CA PHE A 592 71.43 28.95 -12.49
C PHE A 592 71.88 28.69 -13.92
N VAL A 593 71.89 27.42 -14.32
CA VAL A 593 72.26 27.01 -15.68
C VAL A 593 71.04 26.43 -16.37
N GLU A 594 70.57 27.10 -17.41
CA GLU A 594 69.56 26.56 -18.31
C GLU A 594 70.22 25.56 -19.25
N LEU A 595 69.89 24.29 -19.11
CA LEU A 595 70.35 23.23 -20.01
C LEU A 595 69.35 23.00 -21.14
N PRO A 596 69.78 22.50 -22.32
CA PRO A 596 68.85 22.07 -23.35
C PRO A 596 67.97 20.91 -22.84
N PRO A 597 66.86 20.58 -23.54
CA PRO A 597 66.01 19.48 -23.13
C PRO A 597 66.82 18.18 -23.11
N ALA A 598 66.50 17.27 -22.22
CA ALA A 598 67.30 16.05 -22.02
C ALA A 598 67.21 15.06 -23.19
N CYS A 599 66.32 15.28 -24.16
CA CYS A 599 66.37 14.62 -25.47
C CYS A 599 67.63 14.96 -26.28
N ILE A 600 68.28 16.11 -25.99
CA ILE A 600 69.50 16.57 -26.64
C ILE A 600 70.73 16.06 -25.84
N PRO A 601 71.67 15.31 -26.46
CA PRO A 601 72.83 14.72 -25.77
C PRO A 601 73.69 15.72 -24.98
N GLU A 602 73.76 16.97 -25.46
CA GLU A 602 74.47 18.08 -24.83
C GLU A 602 73.98 18.35 -23.40
N ALA A 603 72.68 18.16 -23.13
CA ALA A 603 72.10 18.36 -21.79
C ALA A 603 72.74 17.42 -20.76
N VAL A 604 72.95 16.16 -21.15
CA VAL A 604 73.53 15.11 -20.31
C VAL A 604 75.02 15.41 -20.07
N LEU A 605 75.75 15.81 -21.11
CA LEU A 605 77.20 16.12 -21.02
C LEU A 605 77.51 17.36 -20.17
N LEU A 606 76.63 18.35 -20.19
CA LEU A 606 76.75 19.55 -19.36
C LEU A 606 76.27 19.30 -17.93
N GLY A 607 75.15 18.59 -17.79
CA GLY A 607 74.55 18.23 -16.50
C GLY A 607 75.46 17.38 -15.62
N SER A 608 76.30 16.52 -16.21
CA SER A 608 77.20 15.63 -15.45
C SER A 608 78.25 16.39 -14.62
N ASN A 609 78.52 17.66 -14.94
CA ASN A 609 79.50 18.50 -14.25
C ASN A 609 78.86 19.46 -13.24
N LEU A 610 77.53 19.44 -13.09
CA LEU A 610 76.82 20.32 -12.17
C LEU A 610 76.57 19.60 -10.84
N PRO A 611 76.75 20.29 -9.70
CA PRO A 611 76.56 19.68 -8.39
C PRO A 611 75.08 19.46 -8.05
N ASN A 612 74.15 20.17 -8.70
CA ASN A 612 72.73 19.98 -8.52
C ASN A 612 72.01 20.10 -9.88
N LEU A 613 71.12 19.16 -10.19
CA LEU A 613 70.30 19.15 -11.39
C LEU A 613 68.82 19.00 -11.03
N LEU A 614 67.98 19.87 -11.59
CA LEU A 614 66.53 19.91 -11.41
C LEU A 614 65.82 19.46 -12.69
N TRP A 615 64.81 18.61 -12.54
CA TRP A 615 63.93 18.20 -13.62
C TRP A 615 62.65 19.03 -13.65
N LEU A 616 62.32 19.61 -14.79
CA LEU A 616 61.06 20.29 -15.02
C LEU A 616 60.19 19.44 -15.96
N ALA A 617 58.91 19.30 -15.63
CA ALA A 617 57.89 18.66 -16.46
C ALA A 617 56.67 19.57 -16.58
N ASP A 618 56.13 19.73 -17.78
CA ASP A 618 54.89 20.50 -18.01
C ASP A 618 53.65 19.59 -18.04
N SER A 619 52.59 20.00 -17.34
CA SER A 619 51.38 19.19 -17.15
C SER A 619 50.51 19.13 -18.40
N GLY A 620 50.22 17.92 -18.88
CA GLY A 620 49.42 17.67 -20.08
C GLY A 620 50.20 17.74 -21.39
N THR A 621 51.51 17.97 -21.34
CA THR A 621 52.41 18.01 -22.49
C THR A 621 53.55 16.99 -22.33
N ALA A 622 54.13 16.87 -21.13
CA ALA A 622 55.19 15.90 -20.86
C ALA A 622 54.67 14.46 -20.88
N ASP A 623 55.29 13.60 -21.69
CA ASP A 623 54.97 12.18 -21.77
C ASP A 623 55.66 11.39 -20.63
N ALA A 624 54.92 10.47 -20.01
CA ALA A 624 55.41 9.71 -18.87
C ALA A 624 56.51 8.70 -19.25
N GLU A 625 56.43 8.09 -20.43
CA GLU A 625 57.41 7.12 -20.90
C GLU A 625 58.71 7.82 -21.30
N GLU A 626 58.60 8.92 -22.06
CA GLU A 626 59.75 9.73 -22.47
C GLU A 626 60.50 10.32 -21.26
N THR A 627 59.78 10.91 -20.31
CA THR A 627 60.34 11.46 -19.07
C THR A 627 61.14 10.41 -18.30
N ARG A 628 60.62 9.18 -18.21
CA ARG A 628 61.29 8.09 -17.50
C ARG A 628 62.60 7.70 -18.18
N ILE A 629 62.60 7.57 -19.51
CA ILE A 629 63.78 7.20 -20.29
C ILE A 629 64.87 8.26 -20.13
N GLN A 630 64.51 9.54 -20.30
CA GLN A 630 65.48 10.63 -20.22
C GLN A 630 66.08 10.80 -18.80
N LEU A 631 65.26 10.67 -17.75
CA LEU A 631 65.75 10.67 -16.37
C LEU A 631 66.66 9.47 -16.07
N GLN A 632 66.41 8.30 -16.67
CA GLN A 632 67.30 7.15 -16.55
C GLN A 632 68.65 7.44 -17.23
N THR A 633 68.65 8.03 -18.42
CA THR A 633 69.88 8.47 -19.10
C THR A 633 70.70 9.45 -18.26
N LEU A 634 70.06 10.41 -17.59
CA LEU A 634 70.73 11.35 -16.68
C LEU A 634 71.31 10.67 -15.44
N ARG A 635 70.61 9.66 -14.88
CA ARG A 635 71.12 8.85 -13.76
C ARG A 635 72.34 8.01 -14.18
N ASP A 636 72.28 7.39 -15.35
CA ASP A 636 73.37 6.57 -15.88
C ASP A 636 74.62 7.41 -16.16
N ALA A 637 74.44 8.68 -16.58
CA ALA A 637 75.50 9.66 -16.73
C ALA A 637 76.04 10.24 -15.40
N ARG A 638 75.55 9.76 -14.25
CA ARG A 638 75.90 10.23 -12.88
C ARG A 638 75.60 11.71 -12.61
N CYS A 639 74.58 12.27 -13.26
CA CYS A 639 74.10 13.61 -12.91
C CYS A 639 73.44 13.60 -11.51
N ASN A 640 73.68 14.61 -10.69
CA ASN A 640 73.08 14.70 -9.35
C ASN A 640 71.67 15.30 -9.39
N LEU A 641 70.66 14.47 -9.64
CA LEU A 641 69.25 14.86 -9.69
C LEU A 641 68.68 15.12 -8.28
N VAL A 642 68.41 16.39 -7.96
CA VAL A 642 67.96 16.83 -6.63
C VAL A 642 66.44 16.71 -6.46
N GLY A 643 65.68 16.96 -7.53
CA GLY A 643 64.23 16.89 -7.48
C GLY A 643 63.56 17.22 -8.81
N ALA A 644 62.24 17.09 -8.82
CA ALA A 644 61.41 17.36 -9.97
C ALA A 644 60.38 18.45 -9.67
N VAL A 645 59.87 19.07 -10.72
CA VAL A 645 58.94 20.19 -10.69
C VAL A 645 57.86 19.94 -11.73
N LEU A 646 56.60 20.18 -11.37
CA LEU A 646 55.50 20.18 -12.32
C LEU A 646 55.07 21.62 -12.60
N ASN A 647 55.17 22.04 -13.86
CA ASN A 647 54.69 23.32 -14.37
C ASN A 647 53.26 23.17 -14.93
N ARG A 648 52.49 24.26 -14.89
CA ARG A 648 51.10 24.35 -15.37
C ARG A 648 50.17 23.25 -14.86
N GLU A 649 50.28 22.88 -13.59
CA GLU A 649 49.39 21.86 -13.00
C GLU A 649 47.93 22.27 -13.24
N GLN A 650 47.23 21.55 -14.12
CA GLN A 650 45.84 21.85 -14.45
C GLN A 650 45.00 21.67 -13.18
N GLY A 651 44.23 22.70 -12.84
CA GLY A 651 43.67 22.92 -11.51
C GLY A 651 43.05 21.69 -10.82
N ARG A 652 43.43 21.52 -9.55
CA ARG A 652 42.88 20.65 -8.48
C ARG A 652 41.57 19.92 -8.80
N SER A 653 41.59 18.58 -8.60
CA SER A 653 40.45 17.65 -8.63
C SER A 653 39.16 18.20 -7.99
N LEU A 654 38.00 17.78 -8.51
CA LEU A 654 36.65 18.05 -7.99
C LEU A 654 36.48 17.84 -6.47
N ARG A 655 37.39 17.09 -5.84
CA ARG A 655 37.45 16.84 -4.39
C ARG A 655 37.44 18.11 -3.55
N SER A 656 37.99 19.24 -4.03
CA SER A 656 37.94 20.53 -3.30
C SER A 656 36.72 21.41 -3.64
N ARG A 657 35.94 21.07 -4.68
CA ARG A 657 34.69 21.76 -5.07
C ARG A 657 33.43 21.08 -4.51
N PHE A 658 33.54 19.82 -4.09
CA PHE A 658 32.48 19.00 -3.52
C PHE A 658 31.63 19.65 -2.40
N PRO A 659 32.19 20.44 -1.44
CA PRO A 659 31.35 21.05 -0.40
C PRO A 659 30.46 22.21 -0.90
N ARG A 660 30.69 22.76 -2.10
CA ARG A 660 29.88 23.86 -2.65
C ARG A 660 28.66 23.38 -3.44
N TRP A 661 28.72 22.19 -4.05
CA TRP A 661 27.63 21.68 -4.89
C TRP A 661 26.51 20.99 -4.11
N ILE A 662 26.81 20.41 -2.93
CA ILE A 662 25.77 19.88 -2.02
C ILE A 662 24.85 21.01 -1.54
N GLY A 663 25.39 22.23 -1.35
CA GLY A 663 24.59 23.40 -1.01
C GLY A 663 23.57 23.78 -2.09
N CYS A 664 23.91 23.62 -3.37
CA CYS A 664 23.01 23.93 -4.49
C CYS A 664 22.02 22.78 -4.79
N ALA A 665 22.46 21.52 -4.70
CA ALA A 665 21.60 20.36 -4.90
C ALA A 665 20.58 20.20 -3.75
N ALA A 666 20.96 20.55 -2.51
CA ALA A 666 20.04 20.62 -1.38
C ALA A 666 19.04 21.77 -1.52
N LEU A 667 19.40 22.87 -2.19
CA LEU A 667 18.49 24.01 -2.43
C LEU A 667 17.38 23.66 -3.44
N VAL A 668 17.70 22.88 -4.48
CA VAL A 668 16.70 22.46 -5.49
C VAL A 668 15.74 21.39 -4.93
N LEU A 669 16.20 20.53 -4.01
CA LEU A 669 15.33 19.58 -3.30
C LEU A 669 14.54 20.23 -2.15
N ALA A 670 15.02 21.32 -1.56
CA ALA A 670 14.33 22.05 -0.49
C ALA A 670 13.21 22.98 -1.00
N LEU A 671 13.25 23.44 -2.26
CA LEU A 671 12.19 24.30 -2.82
C LEU A 671 10.92 23.55 -3.25
N GLY A 672 10.89 22.21 -3.19
CA GLY A 672 9.72 21.41 -3.53
C GLY A 672 8.78 21.07 -2.36
N ALA A 673 9.14 21.42 -1.12
CA ALA A 673 8.45 20.92 0.08
C ALA A 673 8.20 21.99 1.15
N ALA A 674 7.72 23.17 0.76
CA ALA A 674 7.27 24.20 1.71
C ALA A 674 5.85 24.68 1.38
N GLY A 675 4.88 23.83 1.71
CA GLY A 675 3.46 24.18 1.76
C GLY A 675 2.81 23.47 2.94
N GLY A 676 2.71 24.16 4.07
CA GLY A 676 1.94 23.71 5.24
C GLY A 676 2.75 23.63 6.54
N ARG A 677 2.90 24.76 7.24
CA ARG A 677 3.12 24.76 8.68
C ARG A 677 1.80 25.09 9.37
N ALA A 678 1.25 24.11 10.10
CA ALA A 678 0.28 24.34 11.15
C ALA A 678 1.02 24.43 12.49
N GLN A 679 0.51 25.32 13.32
CA GLN A 679 1.10 25.83 14.55
C GLN A 679 0.80 24.89 15.72
N GLU A 680 1.84 24.46 16.42
CA GLU A 680 1.75 23.59 17.59
C GLU A 680 1.71 24.49 18.85
N THR A 681 0.56 24.54 19.52
CA THR A 681 0.40 25.20 20.83
C THR A 681 0.49 24.16 21.94
N ALA A 682 1.40 24.37 22.88
CA ALA A 682 1.58 23.56 24.09
C ALA A 682 0.38 23.67 25.05
N PRO A 683 0.04 22.62 25.83
CA PRO A 683 -0.96 22.71 26.88
C PRO A 683 -0.36 23.04 28.25
N LEU A 684 -1.12 23.82 29.04
CA LEU A 684 -0.83 24.17 30.44
C LEU A 684 -1.22 23.03 31.40
N PRO A 685 -0.66 22.99 32.63
CA PRO A 685 -0.98 21.99 33.65
C PRO A 685 -2.30 22.31 34.34
N ILE A 686 -3.18 21.31 34.50
CA ILE A 686 -4.40 21.42 35.31
C ILE A 686 -4.25 20.52 36.54
N GLU A 687 -4.39 21.15 37.70
CA GLU A 687 -4.39 20.58 39.05
C GLU A 687 -5.72 19.84 39.33
N PRO A 688 -5.73 18.73 40.09
CA PRO A 688 -6.95 17.96 40.34
C PRO A 688 -7.88 18.65 41.36
N PRO A 689 -9.21 18.54 41.23
CA PRO A 689 -10.13 19.11 42.21
C PRO A 689 -10.11 18.32 43.54
N PRO A 690 -10.35 19.01 44.67
CA PRO A 690 -10.25 18.43 46.00
C PRO A 690 -11.41 17.49 46.33
N GLY A 691 -11.11 16.44 47.09
CA GLY A 691 -12.06 15.45 47.55
C GLY A 691 -13.18 16.05 48.40
N GLU A 692 -14.40 15.58 48.15
CA GLU A 692 -15.52 15.75 49.06
C GLU A 692 -15.58 14.57 50.05
N PRO A 693 -15.80 14.86 51.34
CA PRO A 693 -15.66 13.89 52.42
C PRO A 693 -16.83 12.90 52.48
N ALA A 694 -16.48 11.65 52.78
CA ALA A 694 -17.42 10.61 53.18
C ALA A 694 -18.26 11.07 54.38
N ALA A 695 -19.58 11.16 54.18
CA ALA A 695 -20.54 11.28 55.27
C ALA A 695 -20.86 9.88 55.85
N PRO A 696 -21.14 9.78 57.16
CA PRO A 696 -21.13 8.51 57.89
C PRO A 696 -22.41 7.71 57.66
N LEU A 697 -22.25 6.42 57.42
CA LEU A 697 -23.31 5.41 57.51
C LEU A 697 -23.84 5.34 58.95
N ALA A 698 -24.96 6.00 59.19
CA ALA A 698 -25.80 5.78 60.37
C ALA A 698 -26.92 4.80 60.01
N ALA A 699 -26.74 3.57 60.50
CA ALA A 699 -27.73 2.65 61.07
C ALA A 699 -29.11 2.41 60.40
N THR A 700 -29.31 1.12 60.10
CA THR A 700 -30.53 0.31 60.31
C THR A 700 -31.75 0.57 59.41
N ALA A 701 -31.83 -0.23 58.35
CA ALA A 701 -33.06 -0.97 58.03
C ALA A 701 -32.64 -2.35 57.51
N ASP A 702 -32.89 -3.39 58.29
CA ASP A 702 -32.68 -4.79 57.90
C ASP A 702 -33.50 -5.12 56.64
N ALA A 703 -32.88 -4.97 55.46
CA ALA A 703 -33.41 -5.53 54.23
C ALA A 703 -33.20 -7.04 54.30
N ARG A 704 -34.20 -7.74 54.87
CA ARG A 704 -34.30 -9.20 54.85
C ARG A 704 -34.27 -9.65 53.39
N THR A 705 -33.12 -10.15 52.99
CA THR A 705 -32.83 -10.59 51.63
C THR A 705 -33.67 -11.80 51.28
N ASN A 706 -34.32 -11.75 50.12
CA ASN A 706 -35.26 -12.77 49.68
C ASN A 706 -34.47 -14.01 49.21
N ARG A 707 -34.16 -14.94 50.11
CA ARG A 707 -33.31 -16.13 49.81
C ARG A 707 -34.01 -17.21 48.98
N PHE A 708 -35.17 -16.92 48.41
CA PHE A 708 -36.02 -17.88 47.71
C PHE A 708 -36.31 -17.39 46.28
N PHE A 709 -36.49 -18.34 45.37
CA PHE A 709 -36.87 -18.06 43.97
C PHE A 709 -38.29 -17.49 43.84
N SER A 710 -39.18 -17.87 44.77
CA SER A 710 -40.59 -17.46 44.81
C SER A 710 -40.96 -16.89 46.17
N ILE A 711 -42.01 -16.05 46.23
CA ILE A 711 -42.51 -15.45 47.48
C ILE A 711 -43.26 -16.52 48.29
N THR A 712 -42.60 -17.17 49.24
CA THR A 712 -43.22 -18.20 50.10
C THR A 712 -43.73 -17.67 51.46
N GLY A 713 -43.36 -16.44 51.87
CA GLY A 713 -43.73 -15.87 53.18
C GLY A 713 -44.79 -14.75 53.12
N PRO A 714 -45.86 -14.77 53.94
CA PRO A 714 -46.85 -13.68 54.00
C PRO A 714 -46.31 -12.35 54.52
N GLU A 715 -45.21 -12.39 55.28
CA GLU A 715 -44.55 -11.23 55.90
C GLU A 715 -43.56 -10.49 55.00
N GLN A 716 -43.32 -10.99 53.79
CA GLN A 716 -42.51 -10.31 52.76
C GLN A 716 -43.38 -9.69 51.65
N ARG A 717 -44.70 -9.86 51.68
CA ARG A 717 -45.60 -9.37 50.63
C ARG A 717 -45.65 -7.85 50.62
N ALA A 718 -45.50 -7.25 49.43
CA ALA A 718 -45.77 -5.82 49.21
C ALA A 718 -47.22 -5.48 49.63
N ASP A 719 -47.51 -4.24 50.01
CA ASP A 719 -48.80 -3.89 50.60
C ASP A 719 -50.00 -4.17 49.66
N TRP A 720 -49.81 -4.03 48.36
CA TRP A 720 -50.81 -4.38 47.34
C TRP A 720 -51.10 -5.89 47.24
N GLN A 721 -50.20 -6.75 47.76
CA GLN A 721 -50.33 -8.21 47.76
C GLN A 721 -51.00 -8.76 49.02
N LYS A 722 -51.10 -7.95 50.09
CA LYS A 722 -51.87 -8.31 51.29
C LYS A 722 -53.38 -8.32 50.98
N HIS A 723 -53.80 -7.41 50.10
CA HIS A 723 -55.18 -7.29 49.62
C HIS A 723 -55.17 -6.98 48.13
N LEU A 724 -55.46 -7.99 47.28
CA LEU A 724 -55.54 -7.80 45.84
C LEU A 724 -56.73 -6.89 45.51
N THR A 725 -56.44 -5.61 45.27
CA THR A 725 -57.43 -4.62 44.90
C THR A 725 -57.77 -4.69 43.42
N LEU A 726 -59.05 -4.54 43.13
CA LEU A 726 -59.59 -4.46 41.79
C LEU A 726 -59.22 -3.13 41.13
N GLY A 727 -59.16 -3.13 39.80
CA GLY A 727 -58.90 -1.94 39.01
C GLY A 727 -59.59 -2.00 37.65
N ALA A 728 -59.50 -0.89 36.92
CA ALA A 728 -60.09 -0.78 35.59
C ALA A 728 -59.59 -1.89 34.65
N GLY A 729 -60.52 -2.52 33.92
CA GLY A 729 -60.24 -3.62 32.99
C GLY A 729 -60.24 -5.02 33.61
N ASP A 730 -60.34 -5.16 34.93
CA ASP A 730 -60.55 -6.48 35.55
C ASP A 730 -61.92 -7.06 35.18
N ILE A 731 -62.00 -8.39 35.13
CA ILE A 731 -63.17 -9.11 34.67
C ILE A 731 -63.72 -9.94 35.83
N LEU A 732 -65.00 -9.75 36.14
CA LEU A 732 -65.70 -10.37 37.24
C LEU A 732 -66.94 -11.11 36.74
N THR A 733 -67.32 -12.17 37.45
CA THR A 733 -68.64 -12.79 37.32
C THR A 733 -69.46 -12.41 38.55
N PHE A 734 -70.65 -11.89 38.30
CA PHE A 734 -71.63 -11.57 39.33
C PHE A 734 -72.75 -12.60 39.31
N ALA A 735 -73.13 -13.12 40.46
CA ALA A 735 -74.30 -13.97 40.63
C ALA A 735 -75.06 -13.55 41.89
N LEU A 736 -76.36 -13.83 41.94
CA LEU A 736 -77.15 -13.66 43.16
C LEU A 736 -77.47 -15.03 43.73
N TYR A 737 -77.25 -15.21 45.04
CA TYR A 737 -77.49 -16.49 45.70
C TYR A 737 -78.94 -16.94 45.53
N GLY A 738 -79.13 -18.18 45.04
CA GLY A 738 -80.45 -18.76 44.78
C GLY A 738 -81.09 -18.36 43.45
N GLU A 739 -80.49 -17.45 42.68
CA GLU A 739 -81.09 -16.87 41.46
C GLU A 739 -80.13 -17.02 40.25
N PRO A 740 -79.97 -18.24 39.70
CA PRO A 740 -78.98 -18.50 38.65
C PRO A 740 -79.25 -17.72 37.35
N LEU A 741 -80.51 -17.39 37.05
CA LEU A 741 -80.93 -16.62 35.88
C LEU A 741 -80.42 -15.18 35.87
N LEU A 742 -79.98 -14.66 37.02
CA LEU A 742 -79.45 -13.30 37.16
C LEU A 742 -77.93 -13.23 37.07
N THR A 743 -77.26 -14.37 36.86
CA THR A 743 -75.81 -14.44 36.72
C THR A 743 -75.34 -13.65 35.49
N ARG A 744 -74.35 -12.79 35.68
CA ARG A 744 -73.66 -12.05 34.63
C ARG A 744 -72.19 -12.42 34.64
N THR A 745 -71.80 -13.18 33.63
CA THR A 745 -70.40 -13.54 33.38
C THR A 745 -69.69 -12.41 32.64
N GLU A 746 -68.38 -12.32 32.81
CA GLU A 746 -67.50 -11.40 32.06
C GLU A 746 -67.84 -9.90 32.20
N VAL A 747 -68.32 -9.49 33.36
CA VAL A 747 -68.55 -8.07 33.66
C VAL A 747 -67.19 -7.39 33.85
N VAL A 748 -66.89 -6.45 32.96
CA VAL A 748 -65.64 -5.70 32.96
C VAL A 748 -65.78 -4.44 33.82
N ILE A 749 -64.80 -4.18 34.69
CA ILE A 749 -64.70 -2.90 35.39
C ILE A 749 -64.35 -1.80 34.38
N ALA A 750 -65.20 -0.79 34.28
CA ALA A 750 -65.06 0.29 33.32
C ALA A 750 -63.78 1.12 33.56
N PRO A 751 -63.30 1.90 32.56
CA PRO A 751 -62.09 2.71 32.67
C PRO A 751 -62.10 3.75 33.82
N ASP A 752 -63.28 4.17 34.24
CA ASP A 752 -63.49 5.06 35.39
C ASP A 752 -63.47 4.34 36.75
N GLY A 753 -63.23 3.02 36.73
CA GLY A 753 -63.16 2.17 37.91
C GLY A 753 -64.50 1.68 38.42
N ARG A 754 -65.60 1.91 37.70
CA ARG A 754 -66.96 1.55 38.15
C ARG A 754 -67.45 0.25 37.54
N VAL A 755 -68.41 -0.38 38.20
CA VAL A 755 -69.10 -1.58 37.75
C VAL A 755 -70.60 -1.45 38.03
N SER A 756 -71.39 -2.02 37.14
CA SER A 756 -72.85 -2.04 37.26
C SER A 756 -73.36 -3.49 37.24
N TYR A 757 -74.24 -3.81 38.18
CA TYR A 757 -74.89 -5.11 38.25
C TYR A 757 -76.34 -4.95 38.71
N LEU A 758 -77.29 -5.35 37.85
CA LEU A 758 -78.74 -5.20 38.08
C LEU A 758 -79.13 -3.75 38.41
N GLU A 759 -79.79 -3.48 39.54
CA GLU A 759 -80.17 -2.14 39.99
C GLU A 759 -79.01 -1.37 40.65
N ALA A 760 -77.92 -2.05 41.04
CA ALA A 760 -76.72 -1.41 41.56
C ALA A 760 -75.85 -0.91 40.40
N GLN A 761 -76.15 0.30 39.94
CA GLN A 761 -75.43 1.00 38.88
C GLN A 761 -74.30 1.87 39.44
N ASP A 762 -73.23 2.07 38.66
CA ASP A 762 -72.13 3.02 38.95
C ASP A 762 -71.41 2.80 40.29
N VAL A 763 -71.24 1.55 40.72
CA VAL A 763 -70.54 1.22 41.97
C VAL A 763 -69.04 1.29 41.74
N MET A 764 -68.31 2.08 42.54
CA MET A 764 -66.85 2.13 42.50
C MET A 764 -66.27 0.78 42.91
N ALA A 765 -65.55 0.14 41.98
CA ALA A 765 -64.87 -1.13 42.21
C ALA A 765 -63.35 -0.97 42.26
N ALA A 766 -62.79 0.04 41.58
CA ALA A 766 -61.37 0.31 41.61
C ALA A 766 -60.91 0.66 43.04
N GLY A 767 -59.83 0.01 43.48
CA GLY A 767 -59.25 0.16 44.81
C GLY A 767 -59.92 -0.69 45.89
N LEU A 768 -61.07 -1.32 45.62
CA LEU A 768 -61.72 -2.24 46.55
C LEU A 768 -61.22 -3.68 46.37
N THR A 769 -61.25 -4.45 47.43
CA THR A 769 -61.15 -5.92 47.36
C THR A 769 -62.46 -6.51 46.86
N VAL A 770 -62.43 -7.78 46.43
CA VAL A 770 -63.66 -8.51 46.02
C VAL A 770 -64.68 -8.56 47.16
N ASP A 771 -64.21 -8.67 48.40
CA ASP A 771 -65.07 -8.76 49.58
C ASP A 771 -65.74 -7.42 49.91
N GLU A 772 -64.98 -6.33 49.83
CA GLU A 772 -65.50 -4.96 50.00
C GLU A 772 -66.46 -4.58 48.87
N LEU A 773 -66.14 -4.96 47.62
CA LEU A 773 -67.02 -4.73 46.48
C LEU A 773 -68.34 -5.49 46.64
N ARG A 774 -68.29 -6.73 47.12
CA ARG A 774 -69.47 -7.55 47.41
C ARG A 774 -70.35 -6.91 48.47
N GLU A 775 -69.77 -6.46 49.58
CA GLU A 775 -70.51 -5.75 50.62
C GLU A 775 -71.14 -4.45 50.09
N ARG A 776 -70.40 -3.71 49.26
CA ARG A 776 -70.88 -2.48 48.64
C ARG A 776 -72.06 -2.71 47.69
N ILE A 777 -72.01 -3.76 46.88
CA ILE A 777 -73.09 -4.12 45.95
C ILE A 777 -74.29 -4.69 46.69
N ASP A 778 -74.08 -5.51 47.73
CA ASP A 778 -75.15 -5.99 48.59
C ASP A 778 -75.91 -4.84 49.26
N GLN A 779 -75.17 -3.82 49.75
CA GLN A 779 -75.75 -2.61 50.33
C GLN A 779 -76.61 -1.85 49.32
N GLU A 780 -76.12 -1.64 48.09
CA GLU A 780 -76.88 -0.93 47.04
C GLU A 780 -78.09 -1.74 46.54
N LEU A 781 -77.96 -3.05 46.36
CA LEU A 781 -79.07 -3.92 45.96
C LEU A 781 -80.14 -4.07 47.05
N SER A 782 -79.76 -3.95 48.33
CA SER A 782 -80.71 -4.06 49.45
C SER A 782 -81.83 -3.01 49.41
N LYS A 783 -81.61 -1.87 48.74
CA LYS A 783 -82.61 -0.81 48.53
C LYS A 783 -83.78 -1.26 47.64
N TYR A 784 -83.54 -2.25 46.78
CA TYR A 784 -84.49 -2.71 45.77
C TYR A 784 -84.90 -4.17 45.98
N ARG A 785 -84.08 -4.99 46.67
CA ARG A 785 -84.27 -6.44 46.83
C ARG A 785 -84.09 -6.87 48.28
N LYS A 786 -85.04 -7.66 48.79
CA LYS A 786 -84.97 -8.24 50.15
C LYS A 786 -83.90 -9.35 50.18
N ALA A 787 -82.99 -9.28 51.15
CA ALA A 787 -81.94 -10.27 51.37
C ALA A 787 -81.04 -10.53 50.15
N ALA A 788 -80.63 -9.47 49.44
CA ALA A 788 -79.63 -9.58 48.37
C ALA A 788 -78.31 -10.11 48.92
N ARG A 789 -77.83 -11.24 48.35
CA ARG A 789 -76.52 -11.84 48.65
C ARG A 789 -75.79 -12.11 47.35
N THR A 790 -74.84 -11.25 47.02
CA THR A 790 -74.12 -11.28 45.75
C THR A 790 -72.89 -12.17 45.87
N MET A 791 -72.66 -13.01 44.88
CA MET A 791 -71.45 -13.79 44.70
C MET A 791 -70.64 -13.13 43.58
N ILE A 792 -69.43 -12.69 43.90
CA ILE A 792 -68.50 -12.08 42.95
C ILE A 792 -67.30 -13.03 42.81
N THR A 793 -67.02 -13.46 41.58
CA THR A 793 -65.88 -14.32 41.28
C THR A 793 -64.99 -13.66 40.25
N PRO A 794 -63.70 -13.39 40.56
CA PRO A 794 -62.77 -12.83 39.58
C PRO A 794 -62.48 -13.85 38.48
N VAL A 795 -62.59 -13.41 37.23
CA VAL A 795 -62.30 -14.22 36.04
C VAL A 795 -60.89 -13.93 35.54
N ALA A 796 -60.50 -12.65 35.50
CA ALA A 796 -59.16 -12.23 35.13
C ALA A 796 -58.81 -10.88 35.75
N TYR A 797 -57.63 -10.81 36.36
CA TYR A 797 -57.01 -9.54 36.74
C TYR A 797 -56.24 -9.01 35.51
N ARG A 798 -56.58 -7.82 35.03
CA ARG A 798 -55.94 -7.17 33.87
C ARG A 798 -55.48 -5.74 34.18
N SER A 799 -55.88 -5.20 35.33
CA SER A 799 -55.65 -3.81 35.74
C SER A 799 -54.19 -3.54 36.13
N LYS A 800 -53.52 -4.49 36.79
CA LYS A 800 -52.13 -4.36 37.24
C LYS A 800 -51.17 -4.96 36.21
N LYS A 801 -50.16 -4.19 35.82
CA LYS A 801 -49.16 -4.58 34.81
C LYS A 801 -47.75 -4.18 35.22
N TYR A 802 -46.76 -4.88 34.70
CA TYR A 802 -45.35 -4.51 34.73
C TYR A 802 -44.76 -4.62 33.32
N TYR A 803 -43.61 -3.99 33.08
CA TYR A 803 -43.02 -3.90 31.75
C TYR A 803 -41.63 -4.55 31.72
N VAL A 804 -41.37 -5.39 30.73
CA VAL A 804 -40.04 -5.97 30.50
C VAL A 804 -39.58 -5.56 29.11
N LEU A 805 -38.46 -4.83 29.05
CA LEU A 805 -37.96 -4.17 27.85
C LEU A 805 -36.46 -4.45 27.67
N GLY A 806 -35.97 -4.26 26.44
CA GLY A 806 -34.56 -4.48 26.09
C GLY A 806 -34.29 -5.85 25.48
N LYS A 807 -33.10 -6.43 25.76
CA LYS A 807 -32.59 -7.71 25.24
C LYS A 807 -33.15 -8.92 26.00
N VAL A 808 -34.46 -9.09 25.88
CA VAL A 808 -35.23 -10.23 26.39
C VAL A 808 -35.96 -10.91 25.24
N VAL A 809 -36.20 -12.22 25.34
CA VAL A 809 -36.82 -13.01 24.26
C VAL A 809 -38.22 -12.49 23.92
N GLN A 810 -39.03 -12.20 24.95
CA GLN A 810 -40.33 -11.55 24.78
C GLN A 810 -40.36 -10.25 25.57
N ARG A 811 -40.36 -9.13 24.85
CA ARG A 811 -40.53 -7.78 25.43
C ARG A 811 -41.98 -7.36 25.38
N GLY A 812 -42.45 -6.65 26.40
CA GLY A 812 -43.81 -6.13 26.41
C GLY A 812 -44.34 -5.85 27.81
N ALA A 813 -45.63 -5.54 27.84
CA ALA A 813 -46.40 -5.37 29.07
C ALA A 813 -46.95 -6.74 29.52
N TYR A 814 -46.72 -7.09 30.77
CA TYR A 814 -47.17 -8.33 31.38
C TYR A 814 -48.17 -8.03 32.49
N VAL A 815 -49.16 -8.90 32.62
CA VAL A 815 -50.18 -8.79 33.67
C VAL A 815 -49.60 -9.29 35.00
N LEU A 816 -49.89 -8.56 36.06
CA LEU A 816 -49.50 -8.88 37.43
C LEU A 816 -50.72 -9.41 38.20
N ASP A 817 -50.99 -10.69 38.01
CA ASP A 817 -52.11 -11.46 38.56
C ASP A 817 -51.81 -12.12 39.91
N GLN A 818 -50.53 -12.32 40.21
CA GLN A 818 -50.05 -12.90 41.46
C GLN A 818 -48.74 -12.24 41.90
N PRO A 819 -48.37 -12.36 43.20
CA PRO A 819 -47.06 -11.96 43.69
C PRO A 819 -45.93 -12.70 42.97
N ILE A 820 -45.04 -11.97 42.30
CA ILE A 820 -43.86 -12.55 41.62
C ILE A 820 -42.58 -11.73 41.86
N THR A 821 -41.43 -12.36 41.67
CA THR A 821 -40.09 -11.75 41.76
C THR A 821 -39.49 -11.39 40.40
N VAL A 822 -38.35 -10.68 40.39
CA VAL A 822 -37.60 -10.33 39.17
C VAL A 822 -37.28 -11.55 38.31
N ILE A 823 -36.84 -12.66 38.90
CA ILE A 823 -36.53 -13.90 38.17
C ILE A 823 -37.80 -14.45 37.51
N GLU A 824 -38.91 -14.54 38.25
CA GLU A 824 -40.19 -15.06 37.73
C GLU A 824 -40.78 -14.16 36.64
N ALA A 825 -40.62 -12.85 36.78
CA ALA A 825 -41.02 -11.86 35.78
C ALA A 825 -40.21 -12.01 34.48
N LEU A 826 -38.91 -12.27 34.58
CA LEU A 826 -38.06 -12.56 33.42
C LEU A 826 -38.35 -13.94 32.81
N ALA A 827 -38.71 -14.94 33.63
CA ALA A 827 -39.13 -16.25 33.15
C ALA A 827 -40.43 -16.17 32.34
N ARG A 828 -41.39 -15.33 32.77
CA ARG A 828 -42.60 -14.99 31.97
C ARG A 828 -42.23 -14.31 30.64
N ALA A 829 -41.13 -13.58 30.59
CA ALA A 829 -40.55 -12.99 29.38
C ALA A 829 -39.69 -13.95 28.55
N LYS A 830 -39.68 -15.25 28.89
CA LYS A 830 -38.89 -16.33 28.26
C LYS A 830 -37.36 -16.15 28.36
N GLY A 831 -36.88 -15.41 29.36
CA GLY A 831 -35.45 -15.22 29.59
C GLY A 831 -34.81 -14.11 28.75
N LEU A 832 -33.49 -13.98 28.90
CA LEU A 832 -32.67 -13.02 28.14
C LEU A 832 -32.51 -13.48 26.69
N GLU A 833 -32.38 -12.54 25.78
CA GLU A 833 -32.08 -12.84 24.38
C GLU A 833 -30.65 -13.38 24.27
N THR A 834 -30.47 -14.56 23.69
CA THR A 834 -29.16 -15.19 23.50
C THR A 834 -28.70 -15.12 22.04
N GLY A 835 -27.40 -14.97 21.80
CA GLY A 835 -26.78 -15.05 20.48
C GLY A 835 -25.68 -16.10 20.41
N ILE A 836 -25.20 -16.38 19.21
CA ILE A 836 -24.04 -17.27 18.98
C ILE A 836 -22.82 -16.39 18.74
N LEU A 837 -21.80 -16.55 19.58
CA LEU A 837 -20.50 -15.91 19.41
C LEU A 837 -19.42 -17.00 19.55
N GLU A 838 -18.59 -17.17 18.51
CA GLU A 838 -17.46 -18.12 18.52
C GLU A 838 -17.87 -19.54 18.98
N ASN A 839 -18.98 -20.06 18.44
CA ASN A 839 -19.57 -21.37 18.77
C ASN A 839 -20.09 -21.54 20.22
N ASN A 840 -20.24 -20.45 20.98
CA ASN A 840 -20.87 -20.48 22.30
C ASN A 840 -22.14 -19.63 22.34
N THR A 841 -23.11 -20.05 23.14
CA THR A 841 -24.34 -19.28 23.40
C THR A 841 -24.03 -18.23 24.46
N VAL A 842 -24.27 -16.96 24.14
CA VAL A 842 -24.02 -15.82 25.05
C VAL A 842 -25.27 -14.99 25.22
N ASP A 843 -25.49 -14.48 26.43
CA ASP A 843 -26.55 -13.50 26.68
C ASP A 843 -26.19 -12.17 26.01
N LEU A 844 -27.14 -11.61 25.24
CA LEU A 844 -26.96 -10.34 24.54
C LEU A 844 -27.33 -9.13 25.40
N ALA A 845 -27.78 -9.35 26.64
CA ALA A 845 -28.16 -8.31 27.59
C ALA A 845 -26.97 -7.88 28.45
N ASP A 846 -26.83 -6.57 28.66
CA ASP A 846 -25.83 -6.01 29.58
C ASP A 846 -26.38 -5.96 31.01
N LEU A 847 -26.03 -6.96 31.82
CA LEU A 847 -26.48 -7.06 33.20
C LEU A 847 -25.96 -5.91 34.08
N SER A 848 -24.77 -5.38 33.80
CA SER A 848 -24.16 -4.30 34.59
C SER A 848 -24.93 -2.98 34.47
N ARG A 849 -25.51 -2.72 33.29
CA ARG A 849 -26.34 -1.54 33.01
C ARG A 849 -27.83 -1.82 33.12
N SER A 850 -28.24 -3.05 33.42
CA SER A 850 -29.64 -3.41 33.62
C SER A 850 -30.20 -2.75 34.88
N PHE A 851 -31.48 -2.42 34.85
CA PHE A 851 -32.12 -1.76 35.98
C PHE A 851 -33.61 -2.04 36.09
N LEU A 852 -34.11 -1.97 37.31
CA LEU A 852 -35.54 -1.88 37.61
C LEU A 852 -35.84 -0.47 38.07
N MET A 853 -36.90 0.12 37.53
CA MET A 853 -37.40 1.42 37.93
C MET A 853 -38.77 1.25 38.59
N ARG A 854 -38.91 1.84 39.78
CA ARG A 854 -40.14 1.88 40.56
C ARG A 854 -40.46 3.32 40.93
N ASP A 855 -41.65 3.79 40.61
CA ASP A 855 -42.10 5.17 40.89
C ASP A 855 -41.08 6.25 40.45
N GLY A 856 -40.41 6.02 39.31
CA GLY A 856 -39.40 6.93 38.77
C GLY A 856 -38.03 6.90 39.49
N LYS A 857 -37.81 5.96 40.40
CA LYS A 857 -36.52 5.73 41.08
C LYS A 857 -35.90 4.39 40.67
N LYS A 858 -34.59 4.40 40.37
CA LYS A 858 -33.84 3.19 40.05
C LYS A 858 -33.60 2.40 41.32
N MET A 859 -34.05 1.15 41.33
CA MET A 859 -33.84 0.25 42.46
C MET A 859 -32.40 -0.25 42.47
N PRO A 860 -31.75 -0.35 43.65
CA PRO A 860 -30.36 -0.78 43.79
C PRO A 860 -30.26 -2.31 43.67
N ILE A 861 -30.55 -2.84 42.49
CA ILE A 861 -30.47 -4.26 42.17
C ILE A 861 -29.24 -4.49 41.30
N ASP A 862 -28.38 -5.41 41.74
CA ASP A 862 -27.26 -5.89 40.95
C ASP A 862 -27.69 -7.16 40.17
N PHE A 863 -27.99 -6.98 38.89
CA PHE A 863 -28.46 -8.06 38.02
C PHE A 863 -27.35 -9.05 37.65
N GLU A 864 -26.08 -8.63 37.66
CA GLU A 864 -24.95 -9.52 37.41
C GLU A 864 -24.78 -10.49 38.58
N ARG A 865 -24.81 -9.98 39.81
CA ARG A 865 -24.81 -10.83 41.01
C ARG A 865 -26.01 -11.75 41.07
N LEU A 866 -27.20 -11.28 40.69
CA LEU A 866 -28.42 -12.08 40.69
C LEU A 866 -28.34 -13.27 39.73
N PHE A 867 -27.94 -13.04 38.46
CA PHE A 867 -28.03 -14.05 37.40
C PHE A 867 -26.74 -14.85 37.21
N GLN A 868 -25.56 -14.25 37.36
CA GLN A 868 -24.28 -14.95 37.16
C GLN A 868 -23.73 -15.57 38.44
N GLN A 869 -23.87 -14.85 39.57
CA GLN A 869 -23.33 -15.31 40.86
C GLN A 869 -24.38 -16.04 41.71
N GLY A 870 -25.65 -16.07 41.27
CA GLY A 870 -26.75 -16.72 41.97
C GLY A 870 -27.14 -16.04 43.29
N ASP A 871 -26.82 -14.76 43.46
CA ASP A 871 -27.10 -14.01 44.67
C ASP A 871 -28.59 -13.63 44.75
N LEU A 872 -29.40 -14.53 45.30
CA LEU A 872 -30.85 -14.32 45.47
C LEU A 872 -31.17 -13.13 46.38
N SER A 873 -30.19 -12.59 47.12
CA SER A 873 -30.38 -11.35 47.89
C SER A 873 -30.81 -10.16 47.02
N GLN A 874 -30.49 -10.21 45.71
CA GLN A 874 -30.86 -9.22 44.71
C GLN A 874 -32.25 -9.49 44.08
N ASN A 875 -32.92 -10.60 44.43
CA ASN A 875 -34.20 -11.00 43.84
C ASN A 875 -35.39 -10.25 44.48
N VAL A 876 -35.57 -9.00 44.07
CA VAL A 876 -36.63 -8.11 44.55
C VAL A 876 -38.00 -8.53 43.98
N GLN A 877 -39.08 -8.21 44.70
CA GLN A 877 -40.45 -8.43 44.25
C GLN A 877 -40.90 -7.38 43.24
N ILE A 878 -41.76 -7.76 42.29
CA ILE A 878 -42.33 -6.84 41.30
C ILE A 878 -43.59 -6.16 41.85
N GLU A 879 -43.72 -4.87 41.57
CA GLU A 879 -44.88 -4.05 41.89
C GLU A 879 -45.60 -3.54 40.62
N PRO A 880 -46.90 -3.20 40.70
CA PRO A 880 -47.62 -2.62 39.57
C PRO A 880 -46.93 -1.34 39.07
N GLY A 881 -46.68 -1.26 37.77
CA GLY A 881 -46.01 -0.12 37.14
C GLY A 881 -44.49 -0.22 37.07
N ASP A 882 -43.88 -1.24 37.70
CA ASP A 882 -42.44 -1.49 37.56
C ASP A 882 -42.07 -1.70 36.09
N TYR A 883 -40.93 -1.15 35.69
CA TYR A 883 -40.33 -1.48 34.41
C TYR A 883 -38.90 -1.99 34.58
N LEU A 884 -38.64 -3.15 33.98
CA LEU A 884 -37.33 -3.77 33.87
C LEU A 884 -36.76 -3.45 32.50
N TYR A 885 -35.54 -2.94 32.48
CA TYR A 885 -34.85 -2.63 31.24
C TYR A 885 -33.48 -3.31 31.19
N PHE A 886 -33.32 -4.16 30.17
CA PHE A 886 -32.09 -4.90 29.88
C PHE A 886 -31.43 -4.32 28.62
N PRO A 887 -30.52 -3.35 28.72
CA PRO A 887 -29.89 -2.77 27.54
C PRO A 887 -29.13 -3.83 26.74
N SER A 888 -28.89 -3.56 25.45
CA SER A 888 -27.98 -4.39 24.68
C SER A 888 -26.60 -4.35 25.32
N ALA A 889 -25.98 -5.51 25.47
CA ALA A 889 -24.54 -5.59 25.52
C ALA A 889 -24.05 -4.87 24.27
N ASP A 890 -23.52 -3.66 24.44
CA ASP A 890 -22.60 -3.11 23.46
C ASP A 890 -21.54 -4.18 23.38
N VAL A 891 -21.46 -4.93 22.28
CA VAL A 891 -20.35 -5.85 22.09
C VAL A 891 -19.14 -4.95 22.17
N GLN A 892 -18.44 -4.98 23.30
CA GLN A 892 -17.30 -4.14 23.55
C GLN A 892 -16.29 -4.59 22.49
N GLN A 893 -16.13 -3.81 21.43
CA GLN A 893 -15.32 -4.20 20.28
C GLN A 893 -14.06 -3.36 20.30
N VAL A 894 -12.94 -4.01 20.03
CA VAL A 894 -11.71 -3.36 19.57
C VAL A 894 -11.68 -3.47 18.06
N TYR A 895 -11.27 -2.42 17.38
CA TYR A 895 -11.12 -2.43 15.93
C TYR A 895 -9.66 -2.69 15.57
N VAL A 896 -9.36 -3.78 14.88
CA VAL A 896 -8.02 -4.06 14.38
C VAL A 896 -7.96 -3.74 12.90
N LEU A 897 -7.17 -2.74 12.53
CA LEU A 897 -7.10 -2.16 11.20
C LEU A 897 -5.65 -2.11 10.69
N GLY A 898 -5.48 -1.97 9.38
CA GLY A 898 -4.17 -1.88 8.73
C GLY A 898 -3.60 -3.24 8.33
N GLU A 899 -2.28 -3.39 8.44
CA GLU A 899 -1.52 -4.52 7.92
C GLU A 899 -1.59 -5.79 8.81
N VAL A 900 -2.79 -6.34 8.94
CA VAL A 900 -3.09 -7.62 9.60
C VAL A 900 -3.72 -8.58 8.59
N SER A 901 -3.73 -9.88 8.88
CA SER A 901 -4.27 -10.90 7.96
C SER A 901 -5.76 -10.69 7.67
N LEU A 902 -6.56 -10.37 8.70
CA LEU A 902 -7.99 -10.12 8.58
C LEU A 902 -8.35 -8.82 9.32
N PRO A 903 -8.38 -7.64 8.68
CA PRO A 903 -8.85 -6.42 9.34
C PRO A 903 -10.31 -6.56 9.79
N GLY A 904 -10.69 -5.96 10.91
CA GLY A 904 -12.08 -5.96 11.39
C GLY A 904 -12.24 -5.84 12.91
N PRO A 905 -13.49 -5.83 13.37
CA PRO A 905 -13.80 -5.79 14.80
C PRO A 905 -13.44 -7.11 15.49
N VAL A 906 -12.99 -7.00 16.73
CA VAL A 906 -12.70 -8.11 17.65
C VAL A 906 -13.43 -7.85 18.95
N THR A 907 -14.08 -8.87 19.50
CA THR A 907 -14.70 -8.78 20.82
C THR A 907 -13.61 -8.57 21.89
N HIS A 908 -13.73 -7.46 22.63
CA HIS A 908 -12.93 -7.12 23.79
C HIS A 908 -13.28 -8.05 24.95
N ARG A 909 -12.24 -8.56 25.60
CA ARG A 909 -12.28 -9.32 26.84
C ARG A 909 -11.42 -8.58 27.89
N PRO A 910 -11.66 -8.75 29.19
CA PRO A 910 -10.87 -8.09 30.24
C PRO A 910 -9.36 -8.31 30.14
N ASP A 911 -8.93 -9.41 29.53
CA ASP A 911 -7.53 -9.77 29.28
C ASP A 911 -6.98 -9.34 27.91
N SER A 912 -7.79 -8.69 27.07
CA SER A 912 -7.42 -8.30 25.71
C SER A 912 -6.24 -7.33 25.68
N SER A 913 -5.25 -7.68 24.88
CA SER A 913 -4.05 -6.89 24.62
C SER A 913 -3.79 -6.77 23.13
N VAL A 914 -2.86 -5.90 22.74
CA VAL A 914 -2.53 -5.66 21.33
C VAL A 914 -2.13 -6.94 20.62
N LEU A 915 -1.29 -7.77 21.24
CA LEU A 915 -0.85 -9.03 20.61
C LEU A 915 -2.00 -10.04 20.50
N THR A 916 -2.90 -10.13 21.49
CA THR A 916 -4.00 -11.09 21.47
C THR A 916 -5.03 -10.76 20.40
N VAL A 917 -5.42 -9.49 20.26
CA VAL A 917 -6.42 -9.10 19.25
C VAL A 917 -5.88 -9.18 17.83
N ILE A 918 -4.58 -8.89 17.63
CA ILE A 918 -3.92 -9.06 16.32
C ILE A 918 -3.83 -10.55 15.99
N SER A 919 -3.49 -11.40 16.97
CA SER A 919 -3.44 -12.86 16.78
C SER A 919 -4.82 -13.45 16.46
N ALA A 920 -5.88 -12.97 17.12
CA ALA A 920 -7.26 -13.36 16.85
C ALA A 920 -7.72 -13.00 15.42
N ARG A 921 -7.09 -12.01 14.80
CA ARG A 921 -7.32 -11.59 13.40
C ARG A 921 -6.32 -12.20 12.41
N GLY A 922 -5.74 -13.35 12.76
CA GLY A 922 -4.82 -14.10 11.90
C GLY A 922 -3.39 -13.57 11.89
N GLY A 923 -3.03 -12.69 12.83
CA GLY A 923 -1.68 -12.16 13.00
C GLY A 923 -1.31 -11.04 12.03
N PHE A 924 -0.04 -10.63 12.10
CA PHE A 924 0.55 -9.65 11.20
C PHE A 924 0.74 -10.23 9.80
N ASN A 925 0.35 -9.46 8.78
CA ASN A 925 0.71 -9.79 7.42
C ASN A 925 2.22 -9.51 7.16
N GLN A 926 2.72 -9.81 5.96
CA GLN A 926 4.13 -9.58 5.64
C GLN A 926 4.48 -8.08 5.56
N LYS A 927 3.54 -7.21 5.20
CA LYS A 927 3.75 -5.78 5.01
C LYS A 927 3.78 -4.99 6.33
N ALA A 928 3.38 -5.63 7.43
CA ALA A 928 3.20 -5.03 8.75
C ALA A 928 4.49 -4.48 9.40
N PHE A 929 4.40 -3.28 9.98
CA PHE A 929 5.45 -2.69 10.79
C PHE A 929 5.30 -3.04 12.27
N ARG A 930 5.82 -4.19 12.66
CA ARG A 930 5.63 -4.79 13.99
C ARG A 930 6.25 -3.96 15.14
N SER A 931 7.28 -3.17 14.88
CA SER A 931 7.90 -2.31 15.89
C SER A 931 7.12 -1.02 16.17
N ARG A 932 6.05 -0.73 15.41
CA ARG A 932 5.28 0.50 15.56
C ARG A 932 3.79 0.25 15.26
N VAL A 933 3.11 -0.34 16.22
CA VAL A 933 1.64 -0.48 16.21
C VAL A 933 1.02 0.73 16.92
N LEU A 934 0.02 1.34 16.31
CA LEU A 934 -0.68 2.50 16.87
C LEU A 934 -1.96 2.03 17.56
N VAL A 935 -2.19 2.44 18.79
CA VAL A 935 -3.47 2.28 19.48
C VAL A 935 -4.08 3.66 19.66
N VAL A 936 -5.28 3.86 19.11
CA VAL A 936 -6.04 5.10 19.24
C VAL A 936 -7.19 4.86 20.22
N ARG A 937 -7.25 5.70 21.26
CA ARG A 937 -8.23 5.63 22.35
C ARG A 937 -9.01 6.93 22.45
N GLY A 938 -10.26 6.84 22.89
CA GLY A 938 -11.12 8.00 23.13
C GLY A 938 -11.93 8.42 21.91
N SER A 939 -12.47 9.65 21.96
CA SER A 939 -13.33 10.18 20.90
C SER A 939 -12.49 10.58 19.68
N LEU A 940 -13.03 10.39 18.47
CA LEU A 940 -12.38 10.83 17.22
C LEU A 940 -12.10 12.35 17.18
N ASN A 941 -12.75 13.13 18.04
CA ASN A 941 -12.53 14.57 18.16
C ASN A 941 -11.33 14.94 19.04
N GLN A 942 -10.92 14.03 19.96
CA GLN A 942 -9.75 14.18 20.82
C GLN A 942 -9.10 12.79 21.03
N PRO A 943 -8.46 12.24 19.99
CA PRO A 943 -7.87 10.91 20.07
C PRO A 943 -6.58 10.91 20.87
N GLU A 944 -6.45 9.99 21.82
CA GLU A 944 -5.17 9.66 22.46
C GLU A 944 -4.48 8.55 21.66
N ALA A 945 -3.22 8.77 21.29
CA ALA A 945 -2.46 7.85 20.46
C ALA A 945 -1.29 7.24 21.25
N PHE A 946 -1.29 5.91 21.38
CA PHE A 946 -0.22 5.13 22.00
C PHE A 946 0.56 4.38 20.94
N ILE A 947 1.89 4.40 21.02
CA ILE A 947 2.76 3.62 20.15
C ILE A 947 3.23 2.39 20.93
N VAL A 948 2.94 1.21 20.38
CA VAL A 948 3.26 -0.09 20.98
C VAL A 948 4.26 -0.82 20.09
N ASP A 949 5.42 -1.16 20.66
CA ASP A 949 6.42 -1.99 20.01
C ASP A 949 6.14 -3.47 20.30
N THR A 950 5.46 -4.14 19.39
CA THR A 950 5.11 -5.56 19.56
C THR A 950 6.31 -6.50 19.38
N MET A 951 7.41 -6.05 18.76
CA MET A 951 8.64 -6.85 18.69
C MET A 951 9.34 -6.91 20.03
N ALA A 952 9.39 -5.79 20.76
CA ALA A 952 9.92 -5.75 22.11
C ALA A 952 9.07 -6.59 23.09
N VAL A 953 7.74 -6.59 22.92
CA VAL A 953 6.82 -7.43 23.69
C VAL A 953 7.06 -8.92 23.41
N THR A 954 7.12 -9.32 22.13
CA THR A 954 7.36 -10.72 21.74
C THR A 954 8.74 -11.21 22.18
N ALA A 955 9.73 -10.33 22.23
CA ALA A 955 11.08 -10.62 22.74
C ALA A 955 11.16 -10.65 24.28
N GLY A 956 10.04 -10.46 25.00
CA GLY A 956 9.98 -10.48 26.46
C GLY A 956 10.61 -9.26 27.14
N ARG A 957 10.84 -8.16 26.43
CA ARG A 957 11.47 -6.94 26.96
C ARG A 957 10.46 -5.94 27.51
N LEU A 958 9.22 -5.97 27.02
CA LEU A 958 8.12 -5.11 27.45
C LEU A 958 6.85 -5.95 27.74
N PRO A 959 6.01 -5.53 28.70
CA PRO A 959 4.69 -6.14 28.89
C PRO A 959 3.75 -5.77 27.74
N ASP A 960 2.81 -6.66 27.42
CA ASP A 960 1.82 -6.43 26.36
C ASP A 960 0.80 -5.33 26.75
N PHE A 961 0.45 -4.48 25.80
CA PHE A 961 -0.39 -3.31 26.04
C PHE A 961 -1.86 -3.72 26.15
N LYS A 962 -2.49 -3.41 27.29
CA LYS A 962 -3.90 -3.73 27.57
C LYS A 962 -4.86 -2.75 26.88
N LEU A 963 -5.86 -3.33 26.21
CA LEU A 963 -6.83 -2.58 25.42
C LEU A 963 -8.09 -2.29 26.22
N GLN A 964 -8.79 -1.24 25.81
CA GLN A 964 -10.08 -0.83 26.33
C GLN A 964 -11.17 -1.00 25.24
N PRO A 965 -12.45 -1.08 25.64
CA PRO A 965 -13.55 -1.09 24.68
C PRO A 965 -13.47 0.12 23.74
N ARG A 966 -13.68 -0.12 22.44
CA ARG A 966 -13.66 0.88 21.36
C ARG A 966 -12.27 1.40 20.98
N ASP A 967 -11.19 0.84 21.53
CA ASP A 967 -9.84 1.13 21.03
C ASP A 967 -9.71 0.71 19.56
N ILE A 968 -8.93 1.49 18.81
CA ILE A 968 -8.56 1.17 17.43
C ILE A 968 -7.08 0.81 17.41
N VAL A 969 -6.78 -0.44 17.10
CA VAL A 969 -5.42 -0.94 16.87
C VAL A 969 -5.11 -0.83 15.39
N TYR A 970 -4.27 0.11 15.01
CA TYR A 970 -3.84 0.33 13.63
C TYR A 970 -2.40 -0.14 13.41
N VAL A 971 -2.23 -1.13 12.54
CA VAL A 971 -0.93 -1.66 12.15
C VAL A 971 -0.46 -0.96 10.88
N SER A 972 0.59 -0.16 10.99
CA SER A 972 1.18 0.54 9.83
C SER A 972 1.93 -0.42 8.91
N HIS A 973 2.15 -0.02 7.65
CA HIS A 973 3.05 -0.70 6.74
C HIS A 973 4.52 -0.38 7.04
N ARG A 974 5.43 -1.28 6.68
CA ARG A 974 6.88 -1.07 6.82
C ARG A 974 7.32 0.14 5.99
N PRO A 975 8.21 1.01 6.53
CA PRO A 975 8.77 2.10 5.74
C PRO A 975 9.52 1.50 4.53
N PHE A 976 9.37 2.14 3.37
CA PHE A 976 9.93 1.69 2.08
C PHE A 976 9.33 0.43 1.45
N TYR A 977 8.30 -0.21 2.05
CA TYR A 977 7.64 -1.36 1.41
C TYR A 977 7.10 -1.04 0.01
N ARG A 978 6.54 0.15 -0.22
CA ARG A 978 6.10 0.58 -1.56
C ARG A 978 7.24 0.65 -2.58
N VAL A 979 8.47 0.93 -2.14
CA VAL A 979 9.64 0.97 -3.03
C VAL A 979 10.03 -0.45 -3.42
N GLU A 980 10.02 -1.39 -2.47
CA GLU A 980 10.22 -2.82 -2.73
C GLU A 980 9.12 -3.39 -3.62
N ASP A 981 7.83 -3.14 -3.32
CA ASP A 981 6.69 -3.58 -4.16
C ASP A 981 6.75 -2.98 -5.56
N LEU A 982 7.19 -1.72 -5.71
CA LEU A 982 7.40 -1.09 -7.01
C LEU A 982 8.62 -1.66 -7.73
N LEU A 983 9.67 -2.04 -7.01
CA LEU A 983 10.84 -2.69 -7.58
C LEU A 983 10.50 -4.12 -8.01
N ASP A 984 9.70 -4.85 -7.25
CA ASP A 984 9.19 -6.19 -7.56
C ASP A 984 8.17 -6.14 -8.69
N LEU A 985 7.28 -5.15 -8.71
CA LEU A 985 6.37 -4.93 -9.83
C LEU A 985 7.14 -4.50 -11.08
N ALA A 986 8.15 -3.64 -10.95
CA ALA A 986 8.98 -3.22 -12.08
C ALA A 986 9.86 -4.35 -12.59
N THR A 987 10.43 -5.18 -11.72
CA THR A 987 11.21 -6.36 -12.10
C THR A 987 10.32 -7.46 -12.65
N THR A 988 9.13 -7.69 -12.10
CA THR A 988 8.16 -8.65 -12.64
C THR A 988 7.57 -8.16 -13.95
N ALA A 989 7.28 -6.86 -14.10
CA ALA A 989 6.85 -6.27 -15.35
C ALA A 989 7.99 -6.24 -16.37
N PHE A 990 9.24 -6.05 -15.92
CA PHE A 990 10.43 -6.15 -16.77
C PHE A 990 10.66 -7.61 -17.19
N ILE A 991 10.60 -8.57 -16.29
CA ILE A 991 10.72 -10.00 -16.58
C ILE A 991 9.55 -10.44 -17.44
N GLN A 992 8.31 -10.02 -17.18
CA GLN A 992 7.18 -10.30 -18.06
C GLN A 992 7.32 -9.58 -19.39
N ALA A 993 7.83 -8.36 -19.46
CA ALA A 993 8.07 -7.66 -20.72
C ALA A 993 9.20 -8.32 -21.51
N VAL A 994 10.25 -8.79 -20.84
CA VAL A 994 11.36 -9.53 -21.42
C VAL A 994 10.89 -10.91 -21.84
N VAL A 995 10.13 -11.63 -21.03
CA VAL A 995 9.57 -12.95 -21.36
C VAL A 995 8.51 -12.82 -22.44
N THR A 996 7.67 -11.79 -22.44
CA THR A 996 6.69 -11.56 -23.53
C THR A 996 7.34 -10.99 -24.79
N SER A 997 8.50 -10.33 -24.70
CA SER A 997 9.27 -9.91 -25.87
C SER A 997 10.18 -11.02 -26.42
N TRP A 998 10.69 -11.93 -25.58
CA TRP A 998 11.54 -13.06 -26.00
C TRP A 998 10.76 -14.35 -26.32
N VAL A 999 9.65 -14.63 -25.63
CA VAL A 999 8.80 -15.80 -25.93
C VAL A 999 7.75 -15.48 -27.02
N GLY A 1000 7.80 -14.26 -27.57
CA GLY A 1000 6.98 -13.83 -28.70
C GLY A 1000 7.61 -14.02 -30.08
N GLU A 1001 8.86 -14.49 -30.16
CA GLU A 1001 9.56 -14.79 -31.42
C GLU A 1001 10.09 -16.24 -31.40
N ASP A 1002 9.49 -17.06 -32.26
CA ASP A 1002 9.97 -18.30 -32.88
C ASP A 1002 10.97 -19.17 -32.10
N ILE A 1003 10.46 -20.09 -31.27
CA ILE A 1003 11.13 -21.38 -31.07
C ILE A 1003 10.07 -22.49 -30.99
N VAL A 1004 9.95 -23.23 -32.09
CA VAL A 1004 9.86 -24.70 -32.25
C VAL A 1004 8.99 -25.00 -33.48
N GLU A 1005 9.63 -25.15 -34.63
CA GLU A 1005 9.29 -26.20 -35.61
C GLU A 1005 10.63 -26.71 -36.19
N PRO A 1006 10.82 -28.01 -36.38
CA PRO A 1006 11.48 -28.51 -37.58
C PRO A 1006 10.52 -28.54 -38.78
#